data_AF-A0A395SZT2-F1
#
_entry.id   AF-A0A395SZT2-F1
#
_cell.length_a   1.000
_cell.length_b   1.000
_cell.length_c   1.000
_cell.angle_alpha   90.00
_cell.angle_beta   90.00
_cell.angle_gamma   90.00
#
_symmetry.space_group_name_H-M   'P 1'
#
loop_
_entity.id
_entity.type
_entity.pdbx_description
1 polymer ?
#
loop_
_entity_poly.entity_id
_entity_poly.type
_entity_poly.pdbx_seq_one_letter_code
_entity_poly.pdbx_strand_id
1 'polypeptide(L)'
;MPGVPSYKGCDACRKQKKKCDKAQPRCARCERLDIPCVNVGKQRYKFKIQTLERGSSSSSTPQIVDTDGETSSSSSSQKSVSPFLFHQALIKVPSNKTTTVTHTLVSRLEITDLRYDITCYGDFLRHIPARLGRNEALDASADALATTFSTLHMPQGYQTIDALTKYGRAINSLRLCLDNPVKARMPETMCAVYLIMICQGWLGRDDDPSTSHGQGLAYLLKAAARENWKAGFETDMVLTFCVPVIIESISNPKVKLEKWFWDMLDNFKKNNPPSTAETKQAKQEAADSGGIPSLSIRNLGRLPDFINEPETHRMEITCAYHRLCRDLRKVAEIVKAVTWEPGYSPTPMQLRLSRSYNSAYSVMLTVLVIMNCLMQAFDPYNLALVGEAALCSSEVVSMARNISQYRPLGASHVPLALAIALAATEEEGLRAQLEELMAEYQQDWMVTQWNKVGDWWKDKFAELKERLAPRVVSSDEEEILIFEESIMSISSAWQEESYGGLSLHQLQILYEPIILESAMQKVASPPTYAHESQPTTGYEAEMPDLKAFQFYVNKMAQVCDNERGGDTVSALAILQGSLGPHYVFAFNLKDARGLEATKKFVQALLDLVGKNPEELQHSALGKRVLWFILSFNRPRLTEYLCSLRIAVQECLESCERRNEDESSEPRQSLLSLEEKCNFKLDKSSFNDENKSTSDCETLIKAIHNLDINEAISERAKDGEMTRSEPWCKLRHFLGRWLSYRKAALGIVAVSERWPELFLDHEITMLPSGSQLSNPCQRSDLTSSIIVQNMLAQDKTEDEKLSQAAEDLQQMGIDDIIRDYHTSRTFRPKLHAEAAVYEHLLKNDQTAVECYWNRWNYIGSSKPTCRLCHYYFDTIQSNKPVIRRSHNNLYRNWRLPEFHPDEGLGVTRDELINRLAQRLRADVVEMLKEKKLRRKARDSNTYSSFPEVLKANGDGTRRESTSSTVSELEDATSAMDLEDR
;
A
#
# COMPACT_ATOMS: atom_id res chain seq x y z
N MET A 1 47.50 -23.99 -38.60
CA MET A 1 48.09 -25.23 -38.06
C MET A 1 49.61 -25.13 -38.15
N PRO A 2 50.37 -25.04 -37.05
CA PRO A 2 51.81 -25.23 -37.07
C PRO A 2 52.17 -26.70 -36.79
N GLY A 3 53.10 -27.24 -37.59
CA GLY A 3 53.42 -28.67 -37.68
C GLY A 3 53.98 -29.32 -36.41
N VAL A 4 53.48 -30.52 -36.12
CA VAL A 4 53.99 -31.41 -35.07
C VAL A 4 55.27 -32.10 -35.56
N PRO A 5 56.39 -32.11 -34.80
CA PRO A 5 57.60 -32.82 -35.22
C PRO A 5 57.39 -34.34 -35.25
N SER A 6 57.54 -34.97 -36.43
CA SER A 6 57.32 -36.40 -36.68
C SER A 6 58.47 -37.33 -36.29
N TYR A 7 59.39 -36.90 -35.41
CA TYR A 7 60.62 -37.65 -35.13
C TYR A 7 60.37 -38.87 -34.23
N LYS A 8 60.54 -40.07 -34.80
CA LYS A 8 60.31 -41.39 -34.16
C LYS A 8 61.60 -42.13 -33.74
N GLY A 9 62.73 -41.44 -33.59
CA GLY A 9 63.99 -42.07 -33.15
C GLY A 9 63.99 -42.44 -31.66
N CYS A 10 64.84 -43.39 -31.25
CA CYS A 10 64.92 -43.82 -29.85
C CYS A 10 65.38 -42.71 -28.90
N ASP A 11 65.09 -42.88 -27.62
CA ASP A 11 65.41 -41.87 -26.59
C ASP A 11 66.90 -41.56 -26.48
N ALA A 12 67.75 -42.59 -26.52
CA ALA A 12 69.19 -42.44 -26.37
C ALA A 12 69.81 -41.62 -27.52
N CYS A 13 69.47 -41.95 -28.76
CA CYS A 13 69.97 -41.21 -29.93
C CYS A 13 69.43 -39.77 -29.96
N ARG A 14 68.16 -39.55 -29.56
CA ARG A 14 67.58 -38.20 -29.47
C ARG A 14 68.26 -37.34 -28.41
N LYS A 15 68.47 -37.86 -27.19
CA LYS A 15 69.14 -37.13 -26.10
C LYS A 15 70.54 -36.68 -26.53
N GLN A 16 71.24 -37.53 -27.27
CA GLN A 16 72.57 -37.23 -27.82
C GLN A 16 72.53 -36.46 -29.15
N LYS A 17 71.34 -36.09 -29.64
CA LYS A 17 71.12 -35.41 -30.94
C LYS A 17 71.81 -36.08 -32.13
N LYS A 18 71.90 -37.41 -32.12
CA LYS A 18 72.43 -38.21 -33.23
C LYS A 18 71.30 -38.90 -33.99
N LYS A 19 71.49 -39.07 -35.29
CA LYS A 19 70.50 -39.67 -36.18
C LYS A 19 70.28 -41.14 -35.78
N CYS A 20 69.02 -41.52 -35.61
CA CYS A 20 68.60 -42.89 -35.35
C CYS A 20 68.08 -43.50 -36.66
N ASP A 21 68.59 -44.67 -37.00
CA ASP A 21 68.19 -45.54 -38.12
C ASP A 21 66.84 -46.25 -37.87
N LYS A 22 66.37 -46.26 -36.61
CA LYS A 22 65.05 -46.75 -36.18
C LYS A 22 64.82 -48.26 -36.34
N ALA A 23 65.87 -49.07 -36.53
CA ALA A 23 65.77 -50.53 -36.50
C ALA A 23 65.21 -51.02 -35.14
N GLN A 24 64.43 -52.10 -35.17
CA GLN A 24 63.87 -52.77 -34.00
C GLN A 24 64.46 -54.18 -33.85
N PRO A 25 64.69 -54.70 -32.62
CA PRO A 25 64.32 -54.11 -31.33
C PRO A 25 65.28 -53.02 -30.81
N ARG A 26 66.52 -52.96 -31.30
CA ARG A 26 67.50 -51.91 -30.99
C ARG A 26 68.03 -51.30 -32.30
N CYS A 27 68.30 -50.00 -32.26
CA CYS A 27 68.89 -49.28 -33.39
C CYS A 27 70.40 -49.55 -33.47
N ALA A 28 70.99 -49.61 -34.67
CA ALA A 28 72.35 -50.13 -34.86
C ALA A 28 73.41 -49.36 -34.04
N ARG A 29 73.18 -48.07 -33.78
CA ARG A 29 74.05 -47.26 -32.92
C ARG A 29 73.94 -47.64 -31.45
N CYS A 30 72.74 -47.88 -30.95
CA CYS A 30 72.53 -48.27 -29.56
C CYS A 30 72.97 -49.70 -29.30
N GLU A 31 72.94 -50.57 -30.31
CA GLU A 31 73.49 -51.92 -30.26
C GLU A 31 75.02 -51.88 -30.23
N ARG A 32 75.67 -51.17 -31.16
CA ARG A 32 77.13 -51.05 -31.20
C ARG A 32 77.74 -50.41 -29.95
N LEU A 33 77.05 -49.43 -29.35
CA LEU A 33 77.52 -48.75 -28.14
C LEU A 33 77.05 -49.43 -26.84
N ASP A 34 76.37 -50.56 -26.98
CA ASP A 34 75.65 -51.29 -25.93
C ASP A 34 74.93 -50.40 -24.89
N ILE A 35 74.10 -49.49 -25.39
CA ILE A 35 73.23 -48.65 -24.56
C ILE A 35 71.75 -48.97 -24.77
N PRO A 36 70.89 -48.82 -23.74
CA PRO A 36 69.47 -49.16 -23.86
C PRO A 36 68.76 -48.39 -24.98
N CYS A 37 68.14 -49.11 -25.91
CA CYS A 37 67.40 -48.53 -27.04
C CYS A 37 65.90 -48.54 -26.75
N VAL A 38 65.41 -47.53 -26.02
CA VAL A 38 64.01 -47.51 -25.56
C VAL A 38 63.16 -46.64 -26.49
N ASN A 39 61.93 -47.11 -26.75
CA ASN A 39 60.86 -46.41 -27.47
C ASN A 39 61.18 -46.03 -28.93
N VAL A 40 62.03 -46.81 -29.61
CA VAL A 40 62.26 -46.65 -31.04
C VAL A 40 60.93 -46.84 -31.81
N GLY A 41 60.61 -45.92 -32.73
CA GLY A 41 59.37 -45.97 -33.52
C GLY A 41 58.14 -45.29 -32.88
N LYS A 42 58.16 -44.94 -31.59
CA LYS A 42 57.02 -44.26 -30.94
C LYS A 42 56.98 -42.76 -31.22
N GLN A 43 55.83 -42.27 -31.68
CA GLN A 43 55.58 -40.85 -31.97
C GLN A 43 55.34 -40.05 -30.69
N ARG A 44 55.87 -38.82 -30.60
CA ARG A 44 55.75 -37.99 -29.39
C ARG A 44 55.38 -36.56 -29.72
N TYR A 45 54.48 -36.00 -28.92
CA TYR A 45 54.00 -34.62 -29.03
C TYR A 45 54.74 -33.72 -28.01
N LYS A 46 55.05 -32.48 -28.39
CA LYS A 46 55.61 -31.46 -27.50
C LYS A 46 54.74 -30.20 -27.61
N PHE A 47 54.14 -29.77 -26.50
CA PHE A 47 53.52 -28.46 -26.41
C PHE A 47 54.61 -27.39 -26.21
N LYS A 48 54.57 -26.31 -27.00
CA LYS A 48 55.39 -25.12 -26.81
C LYS A 48 54.48 -23.98 -26.36
N ILE A 49 54.79 -23.38 -25.22
CA ILE A 49 54.24 -22.09 -24.81
C ILE A 49 55.08 -21.02 -25.52
N GLN A 50 54.44 -20.14 -26.29
CA GLN A 50 55.12 -19.07 -27.00
C GLN A 50 54.99 -17.78 -26.19
N THR A 51 56.02 -17.48 -25.40
CA THR A 51 56.20 -16.18 -24.74
C THR A 51 56.65 -15.18 -25.80
N LEU A 52 55.87 -14.12 -26.02
CA LEU A 52 56.24 -13.00 -26.87
C LEU A 52 57.07 -11.99 -26.06
N GLU A 53 58.38 -12.03 -26.20
CA GLU A 53 59.26 -10.91 -25.87
C GLU A 53 59.85 -10.31 -27.16
N ARG A 54 59.97 -8.99 -27.14
CA ARG A 54 60.09 -8.05 -28.24
C ARG A 54 61.57 -7.80 -28.56
N GLY A 55 61.98 -7.92 -29.82
CA GLY A 55 63.26 -7.35 -30.27
C GLY A 55 63.88 -7.94 -31.54
N SER A 56 63.88 -7.11 -32.59
CA SER A 56 64.93 -6.99 -33.62
C SER A 56 65.00 -8.04 -34.74
N SER A 57 64.59 -7.61 -35.94
CA SER A 57 65.18 -8.06 -37.19
C SER A 57 65.49 -6.86 -38.06
N SER A 58 66.75 -6.44 -38.07
CA SER A 58 67.44 -6.07 -39.32
C SER A 58 67.29 -7.25 -40.30
N SER A 59 67.25 -7.13 -41.63
CA SER A 59 67.93 -6.21 -42.53
C SER A 59 67.36 -6.44 -43.94
N SER A 60 67.09 -5.39 -44.71
CA SER A 60 67.11 -5.37 -46.19
C SER A 60 67.22 -3.90 -46.65
N THR A 61 68.40 -3.51 -47.12
CA THR A 61 68.79 -2.24 -47.78
C THR A 61 68.50 -2.31 -49.31
N PRO A 62 68.77 -1.27 -50.14
CA PRO A 62 68.53 0.19 -50.02
C PRO A 62 68.02 0.84 -51.34
N GLN A 63 67.38 2.03 -51.28
CA GLN A 63 67.41 3.09 -52.31
C GLN A 63 67.22 4.45 -51.57
N ILE A 64 68.26 5.28 -51.34
CA ILE A 64 68.76 6.43 -52.15
C ILE A 64 67.58 7.27 -52.69
N VAL A 65 67.36 8.54 -52.35
CA VAL A 65 68.13 9.78 -52.61
C VAL A 65 67.56 10.93 -51.75
N ASP A 66 68.45 11.70 -51.10
CA ASP A 66 68.59 13.17 -50.90
C ASP A 66 67.34 14.10 -51.02
N THR A 67 67.19 15.26 -50.35
CA THR A 67 68.00 16.12 -49.48
C THR A 67 67.10 17.27 -48.95
N ASP A 68 67.58 17.92 -47.87
CA ASP A 68 67.46 19.35 -47.52
C ASP A 68 66.16 19.99 -47.00
N GLY A 69 66.35 20.75 -45.91
CA GLY A 69 66.00 22.18 -45.93
C GLY A 69 64.83 22.66 -45.06
N GLU A 70 65.18 23.05 -43.83
CA GLU A 70 64.76 24.25 -43.06
C GLU A 70 63.34 24.89 -43.14
N THR A 71 63.08 25.58 -42.02
CA THR A 71 62.28 26.80 -41.83
C THR A 71 60.74 26.73 -41.76
N SER A 72 60.26 26.80 -40.50
CA SER A 72 59.29 27.76 -39.95
C SER A 72 58.12 28.25 -40.83
N SER A 73 56.89 28.08 -40.31
CA SER A 73 56.04 29.22 -39.97
C SER A 73 54.75 28.80 -39.26
N SER A 74 54.46 29.58 -38.23
CA SER A 74 53.19 29.70 -37.51
C SER A 74 52.00 30.00 -38.43
N SER A 75 50.85 29.39 -38.17
CA SER A 75 49.60 30.10 -37.82
C SER A 75 48.39 29.15 -37.76
N SER A 76 47.63 29.35 -36.68
CA SER A 76 46.19 29.12 -36.49
C SER A 76 45.42 28.39 -37.61
N SER A 77 44.79 27.26 -37.27
CA SER A 77 43.33 27.21 -37.06
C SER A 77 42.86 25.76 -36.89
N GLN A 78 41.98 25.58 -35.91
CA GLN A 78 41.31 24.34 -35.58
C GLN A 78 40.66 23.68 -36.81
N LYS A 79 41.01 22.43 -37.09
CA LYS A 79 40.14 21.49 -37.80
C LYS A 79 40.23 20.10 -37.19
N SER A 80 39.05 19.64 -36.75
CA SER A 80 38.55 18.26 -36.66
C SER A 80 39.54 17.13 -36.99
N VAL A 81 39.77 16.25 -36.01
CA VAL A 81 40.24 14.88 -36.28
C VAL A 81 39.42 13.90 -35.44
N SER A 82 38.61 13.11 -36.15
CA SER A 82 37.95 11.89 -35.71
C SER A 82 38.94 10.86 -35.13
N PRO A 83 38.68 10.23 -33.98
CA PRO A 83 39.57 9.20 -33.47
C PRO A 83 39.09 7.79 -33.87
N PHE A 84 39.98 7.09 -34.56
CA PHE A 84 40.17 5.62 -34.64
C PHE A 84 39.46 4.80 -35.73
N LEU A 85 40.06 4.79 -36.92
CA LEU A 85 40.18 3.57 -37.74
C LEU A 85 41.39 2.76 -37.26
N PHE A 86 41.20 1.84 -36.30
CA PHE A 86 42.12 0.71 -36.13
C PHE A 86 41.61 -0.44 -37.00
N HIS A 87 42.42 -0.86 -37.96
CA HIS A 87 42.25 -2.11 -38.69
C HIS A 87 42.29 -3.27 -37.67
N GLN A 88 41.10 -3.74 -37.28
CA GLN A 88 40.94 -4.83 -36.34
C GLN A 88 41.31 -6.13 -37.06
N ALA A 89 42.50 -6.66 -36.75
CA ALA A 89 42.82 -8.05 -37.05
C ALA A 89 41.70 -8.94 -36.48
N LEU A 90 41.06 -9.73 -37.34
CA LEU A 90 40.00 -10.66 -36.97
C LEU A 90 40.51 -11.64 -35.90
N ILE A 91 40.27 -11.32 -34.64
CA ILE A 91 40.36 -12.26 -33.53
C ILE A 91 39.25 -13.28 -33.78
N LYS A 92 39.59 -14.44 -34.32
CA LYS A 92 38.69 -15.59 -34.33
C LYS A 92 38.53 -16.07 -32.88
N VAL A 93 37.52 -15.54 -32.19
CA VAL A 93 37.06 -16.06 -30.91
C VAL A 93 36.59 -17.50 -31.14
N PRO A 94 36.99 -18.49 -30.33
CA PRO A 94 36.44 -19.84 -30.43
C PRO A 94 34.91 -19.78 -30.31
N SER A 95 34.19 -20.14 -31.37
CA SER A 95 32.72 -20.15 -31.37
C SER A 95 32.18 -21.57 -31.18
N ASN A 96 31.16 -21.69 -30.34
CA ASN A 96 30.31 -22.86 -30.22
C ASN A 96 28.84 -22.41 -30.43
N LYS A 97 27.89 -23.34 -30.37
CA LYS A 97 26.48 -22.98 -30.60
C LYS A 97 26.01 -21.89 -29.62
N THR A 98 26.33 -22.04 -28.33
CA THR A 98 25.96 -21.08 -27.29
C THR A 98 26.55 -19.69 -27.56
N THR A 99 27.85 -19.58 -27.85
CA THR A 99 28.48 -18.27 -28.09
C THR A 99 27.98 -17.59 -29.37
N THR A 100 27.54 -18.37 -30.37
CA THR A 100 26.88 -17.84 -31.57
C THR A 100 25.51 -17.24 -31.23
N VAL A 101 24.69 -17.94 -30.44
CA VAL A 101 23.40 -17.44 -29.96
C VAL A 101 23.60 -16.21 -29.08
N THR A 102 24.55 -16.23 -28.14
CA THR A 102 24.91 -15.09 -27.30
C THR A 102 25.25 -13.87 -28.13
N HIS A 103 26.17 -13.99 -29.10
CA HIS A 103 26.57 -12.87 -29.96
C HIS A 103 25.40 -12.31 -30.77
N THR A 104 24.57 -13.20 -31.32
CA THR A 104 23.39 -12.79 -32.09
C THR A 104 22.40 -12.04 -31.19
N LEU A 105 22.10 -12.56 -30.00
CA LEU A 105 21.20 -11.91 -29.05
C LEU A 105 21.71 -10.55 -28.57
N VAL A 106 23.01 -10.45 -28.23
CA VAL A 106 23.65 -9.18 -27.85
C VAL A 106 23.50 -8.14 -28.98
N SER A 107 23.76 -8.54 -30.23
CA SER A 107 23.58 -7.63 -31.37
C SER A 107 22.13 -7.14 -31.54
N ARG A 108 21.13 -7.89 -31.08
CA ARG A 108 19.72 -7.45 -31.06
C ARG A 108 19.41 -6.53 -29.89
N LEU A 109 20.00 -6.76 -28.72
CA LEU A 109 19.85 -5.93 -27.52
C LEU A 109 20.51 -4.54 -27.65
N GLU A 110 21.49 -4.41 -28.56
CA GLU A 110 22.19 -3.15 -28.84
C GLU A 110 21.44 -2.24 -29.82
N ILE A 111 20.31 -2.68 -30.40
CA ILE A 111 19.50 -1.88 -31.30
C ILE A 111 18.89 -0.70 -30.53
N THR A 112 19.07 0.51 -31.06
CA THR A 112 18.58 1.77 -30.49
C THR A 112 17.37 2.35 -31.21
N ASP A 113 17.06 1.85 -32.41
CA ASP A 113 15.85 2.20 -33.14
C ASP A 113 14.63 1.63 -32.42
N LEU A 114 13.74 2.53 -31.93
CA LEU A 114 12.56 2.16 -31.14
C LEU A 114 11.61 1.22 -31.87
N ARG A 115 11.62 1.21 -33.21
CA ARG A 115 10.81 0.29 -34.03
C ARG A 115 11.17 -1.18 -33.79
N TYR A 116 12.42 -1.43 -33.43
CA TYR A 116 13.01 -2.76 -33.35
C TYR A 116 13.78 -3.02 -32.04
N ASP A 117 13.68 -2.12 -31.05
CA ASP A 117 14.28 -2.32 -29.73
C ASP A 117 13.46 -3.35 -28.93
N ILE A 118 13.96 -4.59 -28.87
CA ILE A 118 13.33 -5.71 -28.17
C ILE A 118 13.19 -5.51 -26.65
N THR A 119 13.87 -4.52 -26.07
CA THR A 119 13.78 -4.24 -24.63
C THR A 119 12.41 -3.71 -24.21
N CYS A 120 11.51 -3.41 -25.16
CA CYS A 120 10.10 -3.14 -24.88
C CYS A 120 9.39 -4.29 -24.17
N TYR A 121 9.87 -5.54 -24.30
CA TYR A 121 9.31 -6.70 -23.61
C TYR A 121 9.83 -6.89 -22.18
N GLY A 122 10.78 -6.06 -21.72
CA GLY A 122 11.30 -6.07 -20.36
C GLY A 122 12.82 -5.93 -20.30
N ASP A 123 13.31 -5.19 -19.32
CA ASP A 123 14.74 -4.91 -19.15
C ASP A 123 15.54 -6.16 -18.76
N PHE A 124 14.89 -7.17 -18.18
CA PHE A 124 15.49 -8.44 -17.79
C PHE A 124 16.17 -9.17 -18.95
N LEU A 125 15.75 -8.90 -20.20
CA LEU A 125 16.34 -9.48 -21.42
C LEU A 125 17.86 -9.24 -21.50
N ARG A 126 18.36 -8.14 -20.93
CA ARG A 126 19.80 -7.80 -20.91
C ARG A 126 20.64 -8.78 -20.08
N HIS A 127 20.03 -9.52 -19.16
CA HIS A 127 20.72 -10.51 -18.34
C HIS A 127 20.78 -11.90 -18.99
N ILE A 128 19.99 -12.15 -20.03
CA ILE A 128 19.90 -13.47 -20.69
C ILE A 128 21.24 -13.92 -21.27
N PRO A 129 22.03 -13.09 -21.99
CA PRO A 129 23.31 -13.52 -22.56
C PRO A 129 24.26 -14.18 -21.54
N ALA A 130 24.32 -13.67 -20.30
CA ALA A 130 25.17 -14.20 -19.23
C ALA A 130 24.64 -15.50 -18.59
N ARG A 131 23.41 -15.90 -18.92
CA ARG A 131 22.73 -17.09 -18.41
C ARG A 131 22.63 -18.22 -19.44
N LEU A 132 23.00 -17.97 -20.69
CA LEU A 132 23.04 -19.01 -21.71
C LEU A 132 24.02 -20.13 -21.34
N GLY A 133 23.63 -21.37 -21.58
CA GLY A 133 24.33 -22.59 -21.17
C GLY A 133 23.89 -23.16 -19.82
N ARG A 134 23.00 -22.50 -19.08
CA ARG A 134 22.49 -22.98 -17.78
C ARG A 134 21.24 -23.84 -17.88
N ASN A 135 20.43 -23.64 -18.92
CA ASN A 135 19.14 -24.30 -19.10
C ASN A 135 18.82 -24.42 -20.60
N GLU A 136 18.48 -25.63 -21.03
CA GLU A 136 18.31 -25.94 -22.46
C GLU A 136 17.05 -25.28 -23.05
N ALA A 137 16.00 -25.06 -22.25
CA ALA A 137 14.81 -24.34 -22.69
C ALA A 137 15.11 -22.85 -22.88
N LEU A 138 15.87 -22.22 -21.98
CA LEU A 138 16.31 -20.83 -22.16
C LEU A 138 17.21 -20.70 -23.39
N ASP A 139 18.16 -21.61 -23.57
CA ASP A 139 19.07 -21.58 -24.73
C ASP A 139 18.33 -21.73 -26.06
N ALA A 140 17.39 -22.68 -26.13
CA ALA A 140 16.60 -22.91 -27.32
C ALA A 140 15.63 -21.76 -27.62
N SER A 141 14.99 -21.19 -26.59
CA SER A 141 14.08 -20.04 -26.75
C SER A 141 14.81 -18.74 -27.08
N ALA A 142 16.01 -18.51 -26.55
CA ALA A 142 16.85 -17.38 -26.93
C ALA A 142 17.34 -17.48 -28.40
N ASP A 143 17.71 -18.68 -28.86
CA ASP A 143 18.05 -18.96 -30.27
C ASP A 143 16.85 -18.72 -31.18
N ALA A 144 15.66 -19.17 -30.77
CA ALA A 144 14.41 -18.93 -31.48
C ALA A 144 14.08 -17.43 -31.56
N LEU A 145 14.15 -16.70 -30.44
CA LEU A 145 13.90 -15.26 -30.38
C LEU A 145 14.85 -14.48 -31.28
N ALA A 146 16.16 -14.74 -31.17
CA ALA A 146 17.18 -14.05 -31.95
C ALA A 146 17.03 -14.30 -33.47
N THR A 147 16.59 -15.50 -33.84
CA THR A 147 16.33 -15.86 -35.24
C THR A 147 15.05 -15.20 -35.75
N THR A 148 13.97 -15.35 -34.99
CA THR A 148 12.63 -14.83 -35.32
C THR A 148 12.63 -13.32 -35.42
N PHE A 149 13.41 -12.62 -34.60
CA PHE A 149 13.57 -11.17 -34.69
C PHE A 149 13.90 -10.69 -36.13
N SER A 150 14.64 -11.50 -36.89
CA SER A 150 15.02 -11.16 -38.27
C SER A 150 13.82 -11.11 -39.22
N THR A 151 12.68 -11.71 -38.87
CA THR A 151 11.45 -11.66 -39.67
C THR A 151 10.65 -10.38 -39.46
N LEU A 152 10.90 -9.61 -38.38
CA LEU A 152 10.19 -8.34 -38.11
C LEU A 152 10.46 -7.25 -39.16
N HIS A 153 11.53 -7.38 -39.94
CA HIS A 153 11.87 -6.44 -41.01
C HIS A 153 11.28 -6.83 -42.37
N MET A 154 10.55 -7.95 -42.42
CA MET A 154 9.99 -8.52 -43.64
C MET A 154 8.48 -8.27 -43.70
N PRO A 155 7.85 -8.39 -44.90
CA PRO A 155 6.41 -8.24 -45.04
C PRO A 155 5.61 -9.12 -44.08
N GLN A 156 4.42 -8.65 -43.71
CA GLN A 156 3.54 -9.32 -42.76
C GLN A 156 3.31 -10.81 -43.14
N GLY A 157 3.41 -11.70 -42.16
CA GLY A 157 3.27 -13.15 -42.36
C GLY A 157 4.51 -13.85 -42.91
N TYR A 158 5.62 -13.14 -43.15
CA TYR A 158 6.87 -13.77 -43.59
C TYR A 158 7.49 -14.64 -42.49
N GLN A 159 7.59 -15.94 -42.76
CA GLN A 159 8.16 -16.93 -41.86
C GLN A 159 9.27 -17.69 -42.57
N THR A 160 10.38 -17.91 -41.87
CA THR A 160 11.46 -18.77 -42.39
C THR A 160 11.35 -20.17 -41.80
N ILE A 161 11.73 -21.17 -42.58
CA ILE A 161 11.82 -22.56 -42.11
C ILE A 161 12.74 -22.64 -40.88
N ASP A 162 13.83 -21.87 -40.85
CA ASP A 162 14.76 -21.83 -39.72
C ASP A 162 14.10 -21.26 -38.44
N ALA A 163 13.34 -20.16 -38.55
CA ALA A 163 12.61 -19.58 -37.42
C ALA A 163 11.56 -20.55 -36.86
N LEU A 164 10.74 -21.16 -37.73
CA LEU A 164 9.75 -22.17 -37.32
C LEU A 164 10.40 -23.41 -36.69
N THR A 165 11.51 -23.88 -37.26
CA THR A 165 12.26 -25.03 -36.74
C THR A 165 12.82 -24.74 -35.34
N LYS A 166 13.39 -23.55 -35.13
CA LYS A 166 13.93 -23.15 -33.82
C LYS A 166 12.83 -22.89 -32.80
N TYR A 167 11.71 -22.32 -33.20
CA TYR A 167 10.52 -22.15 -32.35
C TYR A 167 9.98 -23.52 -31.88
N GLY A 168 9.77 -24.46 -32.81
CA GLY A 168 9.35 -25.83 -32.47
C GLY A 168 10.37 -26.54 -31.57
N ARG A 169 11.67 -26.32 -31.80
CA ARG A 169 12.73 -26.81 -30.90
C ARG A 169 12.62 -26.20 -29.50
N ALA A 170 12.36 -24.90 -29.39
CA ALA A 170 12.19 -24.22 -28.10
C ALA A 170 11.00 -24.79 -27.31
N ILE A 171 9.85 -25.02 -27.96
CA ILE A 171 8.69 -25.66 -27.34
C ILE A 171 9.02 -27.08 -26.85
N ASN A 172 9.70 -27.88 -27.69
CA ASN A 172 10.10 -29.24 -27.31
C ASN A 172 11.07 -29.24 -26.13
N SER A 173 12.07 -28.35 -26.12
CA SER A 173 12.99 -28.19 -25.00
C SER A 173 12.27 -27.72 -23.72
N LEU A 174 11.34 -26.78 -23.85
CA LEU A 174 10.51 -26.32 -22.72
C LEU A 174 9.72 -27.49 -22.11
N ARG A 175 9.04 -28.29 -22.94
CA ARG A 175 8.28 -29.46 -22.47
C ARG A 175 9.17 -30.42 -21.67
N LEU A 176 10.34 -30.77 -22.18
CA LEU A 176 11.30 -31.64 -21.48
C LEU A 176 11.79 -31.04 -20.16
N CYS A 177 11.98 -29.72 -20.10
CA CYS A 177 12.35 -29.02 -18.87
C CYS A 177 11.22 -28.97 -17.85
N LEU A 178 9.96 -28.83 -18.29
CA LEU A 178 8.78 -28.85 -17.42
C LEU A 178 8.48 -30.26 -16.89
N ASP A 179 8.77 -31.31 -17.65
CA ASP A 179 8.66 -32.71 -17.20
C ASP A 179 9.73 -33.07 -16.14
N ASN A 180 10.79 -32.26 -16.02
CA ASN A 180 11.81 -32.44 -14.99
C ASN A 180 11.49 -31.60 -13.74
N PRO A 181 11.31 -32.22 -12.56
CA PRO A 181 10.82 -31.52 -11.36
C PRO A 181 11.77 -30.44 -10.83
N VAL A 182 13.07 -30.53 -11.13
CA VAL A 182 14.07 -29.52 -10.73
C VAL A 182 14.08 -28.38 -11.74
N LYS A 183 14.19 -28.70 -13.04
CA LYS A 183 14.27 -27.68 -14.09
C LYS A 183 12.96 -26.89 -14.21
N ALA A 184 11.81 -27.50 -13.95
CA ALA A 184 10.51 -26.84 -13.98
C ALA A 184 10.41 -25.62 -13.02
N ARG A 185 11.22 -25.60 -11.96
CA ARG A 185 11.24 -24.54 -10.93
C ARG A 185 12.35 -23.51 -11.12
N MET A 186 13.18 -23.66 -12.16
CA MET A 186 14.26 -22.72 -12.44
C MET A 186 13.71 -21.42 -13.06
N PRO A 187 14.26 -20.25 -12.68
CA PRO A 187 13.85 -18.98 -13.29
C PRO A 187 14.13 -18.94 -14.79
N GLU A 188 15.17 -19.65 -15.26
CA GLU A 188 15.46 -19.81 -16.70
C GLU A 188 14.33 -20.51 -17.47
N THR A 189 13.65 -21.48 -16.86
CA THR A 189 12.52 -22.18 -17.50
C THR A 189 11.30 -21.26 -17.60
N MET A 190 11.02 -20.46 -16.58
CA MET A 190 9.95 -19.45 -16.64
C MET A 190 10.25 -18.37 -17.67
N CYS A 191 11.51 -17.92 -17.75
CA CYS A 191 11.97 -17.01 -18.80
C CYS A 191 11.73 -17.59 -20.21
N ALA A 192 12.04 -18.87 -20.41
CA ALA A 192 11.81 -19.55 -21.68
C ALA A 192 10.33 -19.54 -22.12
N VAL A 193 9.38 -19.68 -21.18
CA VAL A 193 7.94 -19.56 -21.49
C VAL A 193 7.61 -18.18 -22.04
N TYR A 194 8.11 -17.13 -21.41
CA TYR A 194 7.85 -15.76 -21.87
C TYR A 194 8.52 -15.47 -23.23
N LEU A 195 9.74 -15.95 -23.47
CA LEU A 195 10.38 -15.82 -24.79
C LEU A 195 9.62 -16.56 -25.89
N ILE A 196 9.06 -17.74 -25.58
CA ILE A 196 8.21 -18.50 -26.49
C ILE A 196 6.90 -17.74 -26.75
N MET A 197 6.31 -17.09 -25.76
CA MET A 197 5.14 -16.22 -25.92
C MET A 197 5.42 -15.06 -26.87
N ILE A 198 6.59 -14.41 -26.76
CA ILE A 198 7.03 -13.36 -27.72
C ILE A 198 7.17 -13.94 -29.13
N CYS A 199 7.87 -15.08 -29.27
CA CYS A 199 8.05 -15.72 -30.57
C CYS A 199 6.71 -16.12 -31.19
N GLN A 200 5.76 -16.61 -30.39
CA GLN A 200 4.41 -16.91 -30.86
C GLN A 200 3.73 -15.64 -31.36
N GLY A 201 3.83 -14.50 -30.68
CA GLY A 201 3.29 -13.24 -31.17
C GLY A 201 3.79 -12.82 -32.55
N TRP A 202 5.00 -13.26 -32.94
CA TRP A 202 5.60 -12.96 -34.26
C TRP A 202 5.40 -14.06 -35.31
N LEU A 203 5.31 -15.33 -34.90
CA LEU A 203 5.25 -16.50 -35.79
C LEU A 203 3.90 -17.22 -35.84
N GLY A 204 3.05 -17.02 -34.85
CA GLY A 204 1.81 -17.79 -34.73
C GLY A 204 0.85 -17.47 -35.87
N ARG A 205 -0.16 -18.33 -36.00
CA ARG A 205 -1.28 -18.13 -36.92
C ARG A 205 -2.59 -18.14 -36.13
N ASP A 206 -3.63 -17.57 -36.72
CA ASP A 206 -4.97 -17.43 -36.12
C ASP A 206 -5.62 -18.78 -35.75
N ASP A 207 -5.16 -19.89 -36.33
CA ASP A 207 -5.68 -21.25 -36.15
C ASP A 207 -4.91 -22.12 -35.14
N ASP A 208 -3.89 -21.57 -34.46
CA ASP A 208 -3.09 -22.31 -33.48
C ASP A 208 -3.90 -22.64 -32.19
N PRO A 209 -3.97 -23.92 -31.74
CA PRO A 209 -4.74 -24.33 -30.57
C PRO A 209 -4.34 -23.62 -29.26
N SER A 210 -5.37 -23.14 -28.56
CA SER A 210 -5.38 -22.10 -27.53
C SER A 210 -4.92 -22.51 -26.12
N THR A 211 -3.74 -23.10 -25.94
CA THR A 211 -3.17 -23.09 -24.57
C THR A 211 -2.57 -21.72 -24.32
N SER A 212 -3.25 -20.87 -23.54
CA SER A 212 -2.72 -19.54 -23.22
C SER A 212 -1.39 -19.65 -22.46
N HIS A 213 -0.32 -19.12 -23.05
CA HIS A 213 0.95 -18.95 -22.34
C HIS A 213 0.79 -18.05 -21.10
N GLY A 214 -0.20 -17.13 -21.09
CA GLY A 214 -0.58 -16.36 -19.91
C GLY A 214 -1.05 -17.24 -18.75
N GLN A 215 -1.88 -18.25 -19.04
CA GLN A 215 -2.27 -19.26 -18.04
C GLN A 215 -1.06 -20.07 -17.54
N GLY A 216 -0.14 -20.43 -18.44
CA GLY A 216 1.11 -21.10 -18.07
C GLY A 216 2.01 -20.25 -17.16
N LEU A 217 2.15 -18.96 -17.48
CA LEU A 217 2.89 -18.00 -16.66
C LEU A 217 2.25 -17.83 -15.28
N ALA A 218 0.92 -17.76 -15.19
CA ALA A 218 0.23 -17.68 -13.90
C ALA A 218 0.54 -18.90 -13.01
N TYR A 219 0.56 -20.10 -13.57
CA TYR A 219 0.94 -21.31 -12.84
C TYR A 219 2.40 -21.27 -12.37
N LEU A 220 3.33 -20.85 -13.23
CA LEU A 220 4.75 -20.76 -12.90
C LEU A 220 5.04 -19.66 -11.87
N LEU A 221 4.39 -18.49 -11.98
CA LEU A 221 4.48 -17.44 -10.97
C LEU A 221 3.95 -17.92 -9.61
N LYS A 222 2.84 -18.66 -9.59
CA LYS A 222 2.31 -19.28 -8.37
C LYS A 222 3.27 -20.30 -7.76
N ALA A 223 3.99 -21.05 -8.58
CA ALA A 223 5.04 -21.95 -8.12
C ALA A 223 6.28 -21.19 -7.59
N ALA A 224 6.69 -20.14 -8.30
CA ALA A 224 7.82 -19.27 -7.94
C ALA A 224 7.62 -18.56 -6.60
N ALA A 225 6.37 -18.24 -6.23
CA ALA A 225 6.03 -17.65 -4.93
C ALA A 225 6.52 -18.48 -3.72
N ARG A 226 6.85 -19.76 -3.91
CA ARG A 226 7.33 -20.69 -2.88
C ARG A 226 8.86 -20.84 -2.86
N GLU A 227 9.57 -20.23 -3.80
CA GLU A 227 11.00 -20.40 -4.00
C GLU A 227 11.76 -19.13 -3.53
N ASN A 228 12.94 -19.31 -2.93
CA ASN A 228 13.77 -18.18 -2.45
C ASN A 228 14.67 -17.64 -3.57
N TRP A 229 14.07 -16.96 -4.55
CA TRP A 229 14.80 -16.35 -5.66
C TRP A 229 15.56 -15.07 -5.25
N LYS A 230 16.73 -14.87 -5.84
CA LYS A 230 17.65 -13.75 -5.53
C LYS A 230 17.29 -12.47 -6.29
N ALA A 231 17.79 -11.33 -5.83
CA ALA A 231 17.55 -10.02 -6.46
C ALA A 231 18.18 -9.90 -7.86
N GLY A 232 17.59 -9.04 -8.69
CA GLY A 232 18.09 -8.70 -10.03
C GLY A 232 17.18 -9.28 -11.12
N PHE A 233 17.74 -10.12 -11.98
CA PHE A 233 17.04 -10.75 -13.10
C PHE A 233 15.69 -11.37 -12.70
N GLU A 234 15.64 -12.10 -11.60
CA GLU A 234 14.44 -12.77 -11.13
C GLU A 234 13.35 -11.77 -10.73
N THR A 235 13.72 -10.66 -10.10
CA THR A 235 12.79 -9.58 -9.73
C THR A 235 12.22 -8.88 -10.96
N ASP A 236 13.09 -8.45 -11.89
CA ASP A 236 12.67 -7.74 -13.10
C ASP A 236 11.78 -8.62 -13.98
N MET A 237 12.12 -9.90 -14.06
CA MET A 237 11.35 -10.92 -14.79
C MET A 237 9.96 -11.11 -14.17
N VAL A 238 9.87 -11.33 -12.85
CA VAL A 238 8.59 -11.54 -12.16
C VAL A 238 7.66 -10.33 -12.31
N LEU A 239 8.17 -9.12 -12.10
CA LEU A 239 7.37 -7.89 -12.25
C LEU A 239 6.86 -7.71 -13.68
N THR A 240 7.70 -8.02 -14.68
CA THR A 240 7.29 -7.98 -16.09
C THR A 240 6.19 -9.01 -16.37
N PHE A 241 6.31 -10.23 -15.83
CA PHE A 241 5.38 -11.33 -16.11
C PHE A 241 4.03 -11.17 -15.42
N CYS A 242 3.93 -10.33 -14.38
CA CYS A 242 2.66 -9.98 -13.78
C CYS A 242 1.71 -9.31 -14.79
N VAL A 243 2.21 -8.47 -15.70
CA VAL A 243 1.38 -7.72 -16.66
C VAL A 243 0.54 -8.63 -17.57
N PRO A 244 1.12 -9.59 -18.33
CA PRO A 244 0.33 -10.50 -19.15
C PRO A 244 -0.57 -11.42 -18.32
N VAL A 245 -0.19 -11.78 -17.09
CA VAL A 245 -1.04 -12.58 -16.19
C VAL A 245 -2.25 -11.80 -15.70
N ILE A 246 -2.10 -10.51 -15.41
CA ILE A 246 -3.21 -9.61 -15.08
C ILE A 246 -4.16 -9.51 -16.28
N ILE A 247 -3.63 -9.25 -17.48
CA ILE A 247 -4.44 -9.16 -18.70
C ILE A 247 -5.21 -10.48 -18.95
N GLU A 248 -4.55 -11.63 -18.82
CA GLU A 248 -5.18 -12.94 -18.97
C GLU A 248 -6.30 -13.16 -17.94
N SER A 249 -6.11 -12.73 -16.69
CA SER A 249 -7.10 -12.91 -15.62
C SER A 249 -8.39 -12.09 -15.80
N ILE A 250 -8.39 -11.08 -16.68
CA ILE A 250 -9.59 -10.30 -17.00
C ILE A 250 -10.61 -11.16 -17.76
N SER A 251 -10.15 -11.94 -18.75
CA SER A 251 -11.03 -12.68 -19.67
C SER A 251 -11.04 -14.19 -19.44
N ASN A 252 -10.00 -14.75 -18.78
CA ASN A 252 -9.90 -16.18 -18.53
C ASN A 252 -10.27 -16.53 -17.07
N PRO A 253 -11.47 -17.12 -16.82
CA PRO A 253 -11.92 -17.44 -15.46
C PRO A 253 -11.06 -18.52 -14.76
N LYS A 254 -10.19 -19.22 -15.50
CA LYS A 254 -9.24 -20.19 -14.92
C LYS A 254 -8.04 -19.51 -14.23
N VAL A 255 -7.82 -18.23 -14.49
CA VAL A 255 -6.72 -17.44 -13.91
C VAL A 255 -7.30 -16.46 -12.90
N LYS A 256 -7.19 -16.78 -11.61
CA LYS A 256 -7.64 -15.90 -10.52
C LYS A 256 -6.46 -15.43 -9.68
N LEU A 257 -6.35 -14.11 -9.51
CA LEU A 257 -5.34 -13.43 -8.70
C LEU A 257 -5.72 -13.46 -7.21
N GLU A 258 -5.74 -14.67 -6.65
CA GLU A 258 -6.06 -14.88 -5.24
C GLU A 258 -4.88 -14.48 -4.33
N LYS A 259 -4.96 -14.84 -3.04
CA LYS A 259 -3.94 -14.56 -2.02
C LYS A 259 -2.49 -14.84 -2.47
N TRP A 260 -2.26 -15.90 -3.26
CA TRP A 260 -0.92 -16.27 -3.74
C TRP A 260 -0.21 -15.15 -4.51
N PHE A 261 -0.96 -14.35 -5.29
CA PHE A 261 -0.39 -13.28 -6.11
C PHE A 261 0.13 -12.13 -5.23
N TRP A 262 -0.68 -11.75 -4.24
CA TRP A 262 -0.34 -10.69 -3.29
C TRP A 262 0.81 -11.10 -2.36
N ASP A 263 0.74 -12.32 -1.79
CA ASP A 263 1.80 -12.88 -0.95
C ASP A 263 3.14 -12.96 -1.72
N MET A 264 3.09 -13.29 -3.02
CA MET A 264 4.28 -13.30 -3.87
C MET A 264 4.90 -11.91 -3.99
N LEU A 265 4.11 -10.88 -4.32
CA LEU A 265 4.62 -9.50 -4.42
C LEU A 265 5.25 -9.04 -3.09
N ASP A 266 4.62 -9.36 -1.96
CA ASP A 266 5.15 -9.05 -0.63
C ASP A 266 6.46 -9.79 -0.34
N ASN A 267 6.54 -11.08 -0.69
CA ASN A 267 7.74 -11.88 -0.50
C ASN A 267 8.92 -11.39 -1.36
N PHE A 268 8.68 -11.02 -2.63
CA PHE A 268 9.74 -10.44 -3.46
C PHE A 268 10.21 -9.08 -2.95
N LYS A 269 9.29 -8.25 -2.42
CA LYS A 269 9.63 -6.97 -1.78
C LYS A 269 10.46 -7.16 -0.50
N LYS A 270 10.12 -8.17 0.31
CA LYS A 270 10.85 -8.52 1.56
C LYS A 270 12.21 -9.13 1.29
N ASN A 271 12.31 -10.07 0.36
CA ASN A 271 13.53 -10.84 0.09
C ASN A 271 14.58 -10.06 -0.71
N ASN A 272 14.18 -8.97 -1.38
CA ASN A 272 15.07 -8.14 -2.20
C ASN A 272 15.04 -6.68 -1.73
N PRO A 273 15.50 -6.37 -0.51
CA PRO A 273 15.65 -5.00 -0.05
C PRO A 273 16.67 -4.26 -0.94
N PRO A 274 16.53 -2.94 -1.15
CA PRO A 274 17.41 -2.18 -2.02
C PRO A 274 18.87 -2.34 -1.57
N SER A 275 19.70 -2.90 -2.46
CA SER A 275 21.02 -3.44 -2.13
C SER A 275 22.15 -2.41 -2.12
N THR A 276 21.89 -1.12 -2.39
CA THR A 276 22.91 -0.05 -2.33
C THR A 276 22.36 1.27 -1.80
N ALA A 277 23.22 2.06 -1.16
CA ALA A 277 22.91 3.41 -0.66
C ALA A 277 22.44 4.36 -1.79
N GLU A 278 23.02 4.23 -2.99
CA GLU A 278 22.59 4.95 -4.21
C GLU A 278 21.18 4.57 -4.67
N THR A 279 20.78 3.30 -4.54
CA THR A 279 19.42 2.85 -4.87
C THR A 279 18.40 3.28 -3.81
N LYS A 280 18.82 3.42 -2.54
CA LYS A 280 18.01 4.00 -1.48
C LYS A 280 17.78 5.48 -1.74
N GLN A 281 18.83 6.22 -2.12
CA GLN A 281 18.73 7.64 -2.45
C GLN A 281 17.90 7.89 -3.73
N ALA A 282 18.08 7.10 -4.79
CA ALA A 282 17.25 7.20 -6.00
C ALA A 282 15.78 6.80 -5.77
N LYS A 283 15.48 5.87 -4.85
CA LYS A 283 14.10 5.55 -4.44
C LYS A 283 13.52 6.57 -3.46
N GLN A 284 14.33 7.16 -2.60
CA GLN A 284 13.94 8.27 -1.73
C GLN A 284 13.61 9.50 -2.58
N GLU A 285 14.47 9.84 -3.54
CA GLU A 285 14.25 10.88 -4.55
C GLU A 285 13.06 10.56 -5.45
N ALA A 286 12.83 9.31 -5.88
CA ALA A 286 11.63 8.94 -6.64
C ALA A 286 10.33 8.93 -5.79
N ALA A 287 10.43 8.69 -4.48
CA ALA A 287 9.32 8.83 -3.54
C ALA A 287 9.03 10.31 -3.24
N ASP A 288 10.08 11.12 -3.11
CA ASP A 288 10.04 12.58 -2.91
C ASP A 288 9.64 13.32 -4.22
N SER A 289 9.86 12.70 -5.38
CA SER A 289 9.39 13.18 -6.71
C SER A 289 7.91 12.86 -6.98
N GLY A 290 7.19 12.26 -6.02
CA GLY A 290 5.77 11.94 -6.14
C GLY A 290 5.47 10.95 -7.25
N GLY A 291 5.91 9.69 -7.10
CA GLY A 291 5.78 8.60 -8.07
C GLY A 291 4.39 8.39 -8.68
N ILE A 292 4.26 7.36 -9.54
CA ILE A 292 3.01 7.06 -10.28
C ILE A 292 2.36 5.79 -9.70
N PRO A 293 1.65 5.86 -8.54
CA PRO A 293 1.03 4.70 -7.91
C PRO A 293 0.13 3.90 -8.85
N SER A 294 -0.58 4.58 -9.76
CA SER A 294 -1.52 3.93 -10.69
C SER A 294 -0.89 2.85 -11.57
N LEU A 295 0.42 2.95 -11.84
CA LEU A 295 1.19 1.96 -12.62
C LEU A 295 1.82 0.85 -11.76
N SER A 296 1.66 0.89 -10.45
CA SER A 296 2.17 -0.21 -9.61
C SER A 296 1.44 -1.51 -9.95
N ILE A 297 2.20 -2.63 -10.01
CA ILE A 297 1.65 -3.97 -10.25
C ILE A 297 0.52 -4.30 -9.27
N ARG A 298 0.59 -3.77 -8.05
CA ARG A 298 -0.44 -3.96 -7.03
C ARG A 298 -1.77 -3.32 -7.43
N ASN A 299 -1.75 -2.10 -7.96
CA ASN A 299 -2.96 -1.41 -8.40
C ASN A 299 -3.50 -2.00 -9.70
N LEU A 300 -2.63 -2.33 -10.67
CA LEU A 300 -3.03 -3.01 -11.90
C LEU A 300 -3.64 -4.39 -11.63
N GLY A 301 -3.13 -5.12 -10.64
CA GLY A 301 -3.65 -6.43 -10.25
C GLY A 301 -5.07 -6.42 -9.67
N ARG A 302 -5.63 -5.25 -9.35
CA ARG A 302 -7.03 -5.11 -8.89
C ARG A 302 -8.02 -4.96 -10.04
N LEU A 303 -7.55 -4.65 -11.26
CA LEU A 303 -8.40 -4.49 -12.43
C LEU A 303 -9.32 -5.69 -12.70
N PRO A 304 -8.84 -6.94 -12.62
CA PRO A 304 -9.70 -8.11 -12.83
C PRO A 304 -10.86 -8.16 -11.85
N ASP A 305 -10.62 -7.85 -10.57
CA ASP A 305 -11.67 -7.81 -9.54
C ASP A 305 -12.68 -6.69 -9.84
N PHE A 306 -12.20 -5.51 -10.25
CA PHE A 306 -13.05 -4.38 -10.59
C PHE A 306 -13.94 -4.62 -11.82
N ILE A 307 -13.45 -5.37 -12.81
CA ILE A 307 -14.20 -5.67 -14.04
C ILE A 307 -15.16 -6.84 -13.82
N ASN A 308 -14.76 -7.85 -13.05
CA ASN A 308 -15.54 -9.07 -12.88
C ASN A 308 -16.55 -8.97 -11.73
N GLU A 309 -16.19 -8.29 -10.63
CA GLU A 309 -16.98 -8.12 -9.41
C GLU A 309 -17.12 -6.63 -8.98
N PRO A 310 -17.50 -5.71 -9.88
CA PRO A 310 -17.61 -4.28 -9.59
C PRO A 310 -18.49 -3.93 -8.38
N GLU A 311 -19.56 -4.68 -8.13
CA GLU A 311 -20.56 -4.41 -7.08
C GLU A 311 -19.94 -4.38 -5.68
N THR A 312 -18.98 -5.27 -5.41
CA THR A 312 -18.27 -5.37 -4.13
C THR A 312 -17.14 -4.36 -4.00
N HIS A 313 -16.75 -3.72 -5.11
CA HIS A 313 -15.58 -2.85 -5.21
C HIS A 313 -15.89 -1.42 -5.67
N ARG A 314 -17.16 -1.00 -5.72
CA ARG A 314 -17.59 0.34 -6.19
C ARG A 314 -16.73 1.48 -5.63
N MET A 315 -16.44 1.43 -4.33
CA MET A 315 -15.65 2.47 -3.68
C MET A 315 -14.18 2.48 -4.12
N GLU A 316 -13.59 1.30 -4.27
CA GLU A 316 -12.20 1.15 -4.70
C GLU A 316 -12.05 1.59 -6.16
N ILE A 317 -13.05 1.32 -7.00
CA ILE A 317 -13.13 1.77 -8.40
C ILE A 317 -13.14 3.30 -8.46
N THR A 318 -14.02 3.96 -7.69
CA THR A 318 -14.07 5.44 -7.63
C THR A 318 -12.74 6.04 -7.20
N CYS A 319 -12.08 5.46 -6.20
CA CYS A 319 -10.78 5.96 -5.73
C CYS A 319 -9.67 5.73 -6.75
N ALA A 320 -9.66 4.57 -7.39
CA ALA A 320 -8.72 4.24 -8.46
C ALA A 320 -8.89 5.17 -9.65
N TYR A 321 -10.13 5.51 -10.03
CA TYR A 321 -10.45 6.47 -11.09
C TYR A 321 -9.83 7.84 -10.84
N HIS A 322 -10.12 8.47 -9.70
CA HIS A 322 -9.61 9.81 -9.38
C HIS A 322 -8.08 9.84 -9.26
N ARG A 323 -7.49 8.79 -8.65
CA ARG A 323 -6.03 8.63 -8.59
C ARG A 323 -5.43 8.57 -9.99
N LEU A 324 -6.03 7.78 -10.87
CA LEU A 324 -5.58 7.61 -12.25
C LEU A 324 -5.68 8.92 -13.02
N CYS A 325 -6.77 9.70 -12.88
CA CYS A 325 -6.90 11.02 -13.49
C CYS A 325 -5.78 11.99 -13.06
N ARG A 326 -5.43 11.99 -11.76
CA ARG A 326 -4.32 12.83 -11.24
C ARG A 326 -2.97 12.37 -11.78
N ASP A 327 -2.69 11.08 -11.68
CA ASP A 327 -1.42 10.52 -12.13
C ASP A 327 -1.26 10.71 -13.64
N LEU A 328 -2.34 10.58 -14.43
CA LEU A 328 -2.31 10.73 -15.88
C LEU A 328 -1.95 12.16 -16.28
N ARG A 329 -2.46 13.18 -15.57
CA ARG A 329 -2.06 14.58 -15.78
C ARG A 329 -0.56 14.77 -15.59
N LYS A 330 0.01 14.19 -14.54
CA LYS A 330 1.47 14.25 -14.30
C LYS A 330 2.25 13.60 -15.45
N VAL A 331 1.83 12.40 -15.86
CA VAL A 331 2.51 11.67 -16.95
C VAL A 331 2.36 12.37 -18.29
N ALA A 332 1.20 12.99 -18.58
CA ALA A 332 0.98 13.76 -19.79
C ALA A 332 2.00 14.92 -19.93
N GLU A 333 2.26 15.65 -18.83
CA GLU A 333 3.27 16.71 -18.83
C GLU A 333 4.69 16.17 -19.04
N ILE A 334 5.01 15.01 -18.46
CA ILE A 334 6.29 14.35 -18.71
C ILE A 334 6.40 13.91 -20.18
N VAL A 335 5.36 13.31 -20.75
CA VAL A 335 5.32 12.89 -22.16
C VAL A 335 5.55 14.09 -23.08
N LYS A 336 4.90 15.23 -22.83
CA LYS A 336 5.14 16.47 -23.55
C LYS A 336 6.60 16.91 -23.44
N ALA A 337 7.19 16.87 -22.24
CA ALA A 337 8.58 17.27 -22.01
C ALA A 337 9.61 16.33 -22.68
N VAL A 338 9.28 15.06 -22.89
CA VAL A 338 10.13 14.08 -23.60
C VAL A 338 9.74 13.89 -25.06
N THR A 339 8.94 14.80 -25.61
CA THR A 339 8.61 14.90 -27.03
C THR A 339 9.36 16.09 -27.63
N TRP A 340 9.97 15.91 -28.79
CA TRP A 340 10.86 16.92 -29.39
C TRP A 340 10.29 17.50 -30.68
N GLU A 341 10.69 18.73 -30.99
CA GLU A 341 10.35 19.38 -32.26
C GLU A 341 10.97 18.66 -33.48
N PRO A 342 10.34 18.76 -34.66
CA PRO A 342 10.88 18.18 -35.89
C PRO A 342 12.32 18.65 -36.17
N GLY A 343 13.24 17.69 -36.35
CA GLY A 343 14.66 17.96 -36.63
C GLY A 343 15.60 17.83 -35.43
N TYR A 344 15.08 17.68 -34.20
CA TYR A 344 15.90 17.32 -33.05
C TYR A 344 16.44 15.89 -33.17
N SER A 345 17.71 15.69 -32.83
CA SER A 345 18.38 14.37 -32.84
C SER A 345 18.60 13.87 -31.40
N PRO A 346 17.63 13.15 -30.81
CA PRO A 346 17.74 12.68 -29.43
C PRO A 346 18.80 11.58 -29.29
N THR A 347 19.45 11.55 -28.12
CA THR A 347 20.34 10.45 -27.74
C THR A 347 19.57 9.14 -27.57
N PRO A 348 20.22 7.96 -27.70
CA PRO A 348 19.56 6.67 -27.43
C PRO A 348 18.92 6.56 -26.05
N MET A 349 19.51 7.21 -25.04
CA MET A 349 18.96 7.22 -23.68
C MET A 349 17.68 8.04 -23.60
N GLN A 350 17.65 9.22 -24.23
CA GLN A 350 16.46 10.06 -24.34
C GLN A 350 15.33 9.33 -25.09
N LEU A 351 15.63 8.65 -26.19
CA LEU A 351 14.65 7.84 -26.94
C LEU A 351 14.03 6.73 -26.08
N ARG A 352 14.85 6.00 -25.32
CA ARG A 352 14.36 4.94 -24.41
C ARG A 352 13.50 5.51 -23.29
N LEU A 353 13.88 6.65 -22.73
CA LEU A 353 13.09 7.34 -21.71
C LEU A 353 11.73 7.77 -22.26
N SER A 354 11.72 8.39 -23.44
CA SER A 354 10.48 8.79 -24.13
C SER A 354 9.58 7.60 -24.42
N ARG A 355 10.12 6.47 -24.90
CA ARG A 355 9.36 5.21 -25.06
C ARG A 355 8.71 4.77 -23.75
N SER A 356 9.46 4.71 -22.65
CA SER A 356 8.93 4.26 -21.37
C SER A 356 7.77 5.13 -20.89
N TYR A 357 7.88 6.46 -20.99
CA TYR A 357 6.79 7.36 -20.60
C TYR A 357 5.59 7.31 -21.54
N ASN A 358 5.79 7.16 -22.84
CA ASN A 358 4.69 6.95 -23.79
C ASN A 358 3.96 5.62 -23.53
N SER A 359 4.69 4.55 -23.23
CA SER A 359 4.10 3.26 -22.85
C SER A 359 3.32 3.36 -21.54
N ALA A 360 3.87 4.05 -20.54
CA ALA A 360 3.21 4.34 -19.27
C ALA A 360 1.90 5.12 -19.48
N TYR A 361 1.96 6.19 -20.29
CA TYR A 361 0.81 7.01 -20.65
C TYR A 361 -0.28 6.21 -21.35
N SER A 362 0.08 5.35 -22.31
CA SER A 362 -0.87 4.48 -23.00
C SER A 362 -1.55 3.48 -22.07
N VAL A 363 -0.81 2.83 -21.18
CA VAL A 363 -1.38 1.91 -20.20
C VAL A 363 -2.36 2.65 -19.30
N MET A 364 -2.01 3.84 -18.83
CA MET A 364 -2.88 4.64 -17.96
C MET A 364 -4.14 5.12 -18.67
N LEU A 365 -4.04 5.60 -19.92
CA LEU A 365 -5.19 5.94 -20.75
C LEU A 365 -6.12 4.74 -20.94
N THR A 366 -5.54 3.57 -21.23
CA THR A 366 -6.30 2.32 -21.41
C THR A 366 -7.09 1.97 -20.15
N VAL A 367 -6.43 2.01 -18.99
CA VAL A 367 -7.09 1.76 -17.70
C VAL A 367 -8.14 2.84 -17.40
N LEU A 368 -7.90 4.09 -17.79
CA LEU A 368 -8.83 5.19 -17.55
C LEU A 368 -10.12 5.02 -18.33
N VAL A 369 -10.03 4.59 -19.59
CA VAL A 369 -11.21 4.26 -20.40
C VAL A 369 -12.02 3.13 -19.76
N ILE A 370 -11.38 2.05 -19.30
CA ILE A 370 -12.06 0.95 -18.58
C ILE A 370 -12.76 1.48 -17.33
N MET A 371 -12.04 2.25 -16.50
CA MET A 371 -12.58 2.78 -15.24
C MET A 371 -13.72 3.76 -15.48
N ASN A 372 -13.62 4.61 -16.50
CA ASN A 372 -14.69 5.53 -16.87
C ASN A 372 -15.95 4.74 -17.29
N CYS A 373 -15.81 3.66 -18.07
CA CYS A 373 -16.94 2.78 -18.41
C CYS A 373 -17.58 2.14 -17.18
N LEU A 374 -16.78 1.69 -16.20
CA LEU A 374 -17.28 1.17 -14.92
C LEU A 374 -18.02 2.25 -14.13
N MET A 375 -17.49 3.47 -14.09
CA MET A 375 -18.13 4.61 -13.42
C MET A 375 -19.47 4.96 -14.09
N GLN A 376 -19.53 4.97 -15.42
CA GLN A 376 -20.78 5.17 -16.17
C GLN A 376 -21.78 4.03 -15.94
N ALA A 377 -21.33 2.79 -15.78
CA ALA A 377 -22.22 1.67 -15.46
C ALA A 377 -22.89 1.83 -14.08
N PHE A 378 -22.20 2.42 -13.11
CA PHE A 378 -22.77 2.75 -11.79
C PHE A 378 -23.65 3.99 -11.77
N ASP A 379 -23.45 4.92 -12.70
CA ASP A 379 -24.16 6.20 -12.77
C ASP A 379 -24.39 6.61 -14.25
N PRO A 380 -25.35 5.96 -14.95
CA PRO A 380 -25.54 6.13 -16.39
C PRO A 380 -25.99 7.54 -16.80
N TYR A 381 -26.46 8.35 -15.85
CA TYR A 381 -27.02 9.68 -16.09
C TYR A 381 -26.00 10.81 -15.86
N ASN A 382 -24.78 10.47 -15.44
CA ASN A 382 -23.73 11.44 -15.21
C ASN A 382 -23.08 11.90 -16.53
N LEU A 383 -23.60 13.02 -17.07
CA LEU A 383 -23.12 13.60 -18.33
C LEU A 383 -21.64 14.03 -18.29
N ALA A 384 -21.06 14.29 -17.11
CA ALA A 384 -19.65 14.63 -17.00
C ALA A 384 -18.76 13.42 -17.37
N LEU A 385 -19.14 12.21 -16.92
CA LEU A 385 -18.41 10.99 -17.25
C LEU A 385 -18.44 10.67 -18.75
N VAL A 386 -19.56 10.96 -19.41
CA VAL A 386 -19.71 10.82 -20.88
C VAL A 386 -18.77 11.77 -21.62
N GLY A 387 -18.71 13.04 -21.19
CA GLY A 387 -17.76 14.02 -21.73
C GLY A 387 -16.31 13.62 -21.53
N GLU A 388 -15.97 13.13 -20.33
CA GLU A 388 -14.63 12.62 -20.02
C GLU A 388 -14.25 11.40 -20.88
N ALA A 389 -15.21 10.51 -21.17
CA ALA A 389 -14.98 9.34 -22.03
C ALA A 389 -14.59 9.74 -23.47
N ALA A 390 -15.28 10.74 -24.03
CA ALA A 390 -14.99 11.28 -25.36
C ALA A 390 -13.59 11.92 -25.40
N LEU A 391 -13.23 12.70 -24.37
CA LEU A 391 -11.89 13.28 -24.24
C LEU A 391 -10.82 12.19 -24.14
N CYS A 392 -11.02 11.16 -23.30
CA CYS A 392 -10.08 10.05 -23.17
C CYS A 392 -9.89 9.31 -24.50
N SER A 393 -10.97 9.06 -25.23
CA SER A 393 -10.91 8.39 -26.53
C SER A 393 -10.22 9.24 -27.59
N SER A 394 -10.42 10.56 -27.58
CA SER A 394 -9.67 11.51 -28.42
C SER A 394 -8.16 11.53 -28.09
N GLU A 395 -7.81 11.49 -26.80
CA GLU A 395 -6.41 11.39 -26.37
C GLU A 395 -5.76 10.07 -26.82
N VAL A 396 -6.49 8.95 -26.82
CA VAL A 396 -6.01 7.67 -27.37
C VAL A 396 -5.69 7.81 -28.87
N VAL A 397 -6.55 8.47 -29.65
CA VAL A 397 -6.30 8.75 -31.08
C VAL A 397 -5.06 9.62 -31.28
N SER A 398 -4.94 10.71 -30.51
CA SER A 398 -3.80 11.63 -30.57
C SER A 398 -2.49 10.91 -30.24
N MET A 399 -2.48 10.16 -29.14
CA MET A 399 -1.34 9.34 -28.72
C MET A 399 -0.95 8.34 -29.81
N ALA A 400 -1.91 7.58 -30.35
CA ALA A 400 -1.65 6.58 -31.39
C ALA A 400 -1.00 7.21 -32.64
N ARG A 401 -1.51 8.35 -33.12
CA ARG A 401 -0.90 9.06 -34.25
C ARG A 401 0.55 9.47 -33.96
N ASN A 402 0.82 10.02 -32.78
CA ASN A 402 2.14 10.54 -32.41
C ASN A 402 3.22 9.45 -32.35
N ILE A 403 2.87 8.23 -31.93
CA ILE A 403 3.82 7.13 -31.76
C ILE A 403 3.78 6.09 -32.88
N SER A 404 2.92 6.26 -33.89
CA SER A 404 2.83 5.42 -35.09
C SER A 404 4.18 5.23 -35.80
N GLN A 405 5.04 6.25 -35.80
CA GLN A 405 6.39 6.19 -36.37
C GLN A 405 7.33 5.17 -35.71
N TYR A 406 7.00 4.69 -34.50
CA TYR A 406 7.80 3.73 -33.73
C TYR A 406 7.27 2.28 -33.84
N ARG A 407 6.34 2.02 -34.77
CA ARG A 407 5.86 0.67 -35.08
C ARG A 407 6.94 -0.20 -35.74
N PRO A 408 6.93 -1.54 -35.52
CA PRO A 408 5.91 -2.30 -34.80
C PRO A 408 6.15 -2.39 -33.27
N LEU A 409 7.39 -2.48 -32.80
CA LEU A 409 7.66 -2.82 -31.38
C LEU A 409 7.48 -1.62 -30.44
N GLY A 410 7.95 -0.43 -30.82
CA GLY A 410 7.92 0.77 -29.98
C GLY A 410 6.51 1.25 -29.67
N ALA A 411 5.52 0.88 -30.48
CA ALA A 411 4.11 1.19 -30.31
C ALA A 411 3.23 -0.06 -30.06
N SER A 412 3.83 -1.19 -29.64
CA SER A 412 3.16 -2.48 -29.44
C SER A 412 2.04 -2.49 -28.38
N HIS A 413 2.02 -1.49 -27.49
CA HIS A 413 1.00 -1.34 -26.45
C HIS A 413 -0.27 -0.61 -26.93
N VAL A 414 -0.20 0.12 -28.05
CA VAL A 414 -1.29 0.96 -28.57
C VAL A 414 -2.52 0.19 -29.03
N PRO A 415 -2.40 -0.97 -29.71
CA PRO A 415 -3.56 -1.67 -30.23
C PRO A 415 -4.59 -2.05 -29.15
N LEU A 416 -4.14 -2.41 -27.94
CA LEU A 416 -5.05 -2.70 -26.82
C LEU A 416 -5.84 -1.44 -26.41
N ALA A 417 -5.17 -0.29 -26.35
CA ALA A 417 -5.80 1.00 -26.05
C ALA A 417 -6.85 1.37 -27.11
N LEU A 418 -6.52 1.20 -28.39
CA LEU A 418 -7.45 1.44 -29.51
C LEU A 418 -8.67 0.51 -29.43
N ALA A 419 -8.47 -0.78 -29.11
CA ALA A 419 -9.55 -1.77 -29.08
C ALA A 419 -10.56 -1.45 -27.97
N ILE A 420 -10.06 -1.08 -26.79
CA ILE A 420 -10.87 -0.70 -25.64
C ILE A 420 -11.56 0.66 -25.87
N ALA A 421 -10.84 1.65 -26.42
CA ALA A 421 -11.44 2.95 -26.76
C ALA A 421 -12.56 2.80 -27.82
N LEU A 422 -12.36 1.95 -28.82
CA LEU A 422 -13.36 1.65 -29.84
C LEU A 422 -14.60 0.96 -29.25
N ALA A 423 -14.42 0.13 -28.23
CA ALA A 423 -15.51 -0.51 -27.49
C ALA A 423 -16.25 0.47 -26.56
N ALA A 424 -15.58 1.51 -26.09
CA ALA A 424 -16.11 2.47 -25.11
C ALA A 424 -16.84 3.67 -25.72
N THR A 425 -16.67 3.94 -27.03
CA THR A 425 -17.27 5.11 -27.68
C THR A 425 -18.41 4.75 -28.64
N GLU A 426 -19.48 5.54 -28.60
CA GLU A 426 -20.60 5.48 -29.54
C GLU A 426 -20.56 6.65 -30.56
N GLU A 427 -19.61 7.58 -30.43
CA GLU A 427 -19.49 8.73 -31.32
C GLU A 427 -18.96 8.32 -32.70
N GLU A 428 -19.79 8.44 -33.75
CA GLU A 428 -19.48 7.98 -35.11
C GLU A 428 -18.16 8.55 -35.67
N GLY A 429 -17.90 9.84 -35.48
CA GLY A 429 -16.70 10.51 -36.00
C GLY A 429 -15.40 10.05 -35.32
N LEU A 430 -15.45 9.83 -34.01
CA LEU A 430 -14.31 9.32 -33.24
C LEU A 430 -14.10 7.83 -33.49
N ARG A 431 -15.19 7.08 -33.60
CA ARG A 431 -15.20 5.66 -33.93
C ARG A 431 -14.51 5.40 -35.28
N ALA A 432 -14.84 6.17 -36.32
CA ALA A 432 -14.20 6.05 -37.64
C ALA A 432 -12.67 6.24 -37.58
N GLN A 433 -12.20 7.22 -36.80
CA GLN A 433 -10.76 7.46 -36.61
C GLN A 433 -10.07 6.31 -35.86
N LEU A 434 -10.73 5.74 -34.83
CA LEU A 434 -10.23 4.58 -34.10
C LEU A 434 -10.18 3.33 -34.97
N GLU A 435 -11.18 3.11 -35.83
CA GLU A 435 -11.21 1.98 -36.79
C GLU A 435 -10.10 2.10 -37.84
N GLU A 436 -9.86 3.30 -38.38
CA GLU A 436 -8.77 3.57 -39.33
C GLU A 436 -7.41 3.26 -38.69
N LEU A 437 -7.13 3.81 -37.50
CA LEU A 437 -5.89 3.55 -36.77
C LEU A 437 -5.77 2.07 -36.39
N MET A 438 -6.86 1.44 -35.95
CA MET A 438 -6.84 0.01 -35.63
C MET A 438 -6.45 -0.83 -36.86
N ALA A 439 -7.00 -0.54 -38.03
CA ALA A 439 -6.66 -1.22 -39.27
C ALA A 439 -5.19 -0.99 -39.67
N GLU A 440 -4.65 0.19 -39.40
CA GLU A 440 -3.23 0.51 -39.60
C GLU A 440 -2.34 -0.35 -38.69
N TYR A 441 -2.62 -0.36 -37.39
CA TYR A 441 -1.85 -1.08 -36.37
C TYR A 441 -2.00 -2.60 -36.45
N GLN A 442 -3.13 -3.11 -36.93
CA GLN A 442 -3.35 -4.54 -37.16
C GLN A 442 -2.35 -5.12 -38.18
N GLN A 443 -1.77 -4.30 -39.07
CA GLN A 443 -0.75 -4.73 -40.03
C GLN A 443 0.58 -5.15 -39.38
N ASP A 444 0.79 -4.86 -38.10
CA ASP A 444 2.00 -5.26 -37.39
C ASP A 444 1.90 -6.67 -36.79
N TRP A 445 0.67 -7.17 -36.56
CA TRP A 445 0.43 -8.35 -35.74
C TRP A 445 -0.43 -9.38 -36.48
N MET A 446 0.00 -10.64 -36.45
CA MET A 446 -0.70 -11.73 -37.16
C MET A 446 -1.50 -12.66 -36.26
N VAL A 447 -1.14 -12.77 -34.98
CA VAL A 447 -1.80 -13.68 -34.04
C VAL A 447 -2.96 -13.02 -33.33
N THR A 448 -2.78 -11.77 -32.92
CA THR A 448 -3.80 -11.04 -32.17
C THR A 448 -4.69 -10.29 -33.15
N GLN A 449 -5.93 -10.72 -33.28
CA GLN A 449 -6.96 -9.97 -33.99
C GLN A 449 -7.59 -8.94 -33.04
N TRP A 450 -7.11 -7.71 -33.10
CA TRP A 450 -7.50 -6.63 -32.20
C TRP A 450 -8.98 -6.23 -32.33
N ASN A 451 -9.58 -6.44 -33.50
CA ASN A 451 -11.03 -6.27 -33.69
C ASN A 451 -11.83 -7.22 -32.80
N LYS A 452 -11.45 -8.50 -32.70
CA LYS A 452 -12.11 -9.47 -31.80
C LYS A 452 -11.93 -9.10 -30.33
N VAL A 453 -10.78 -8.53 -29.97
CA VAL A 453 -10.53 -8.02 -28.62
C VAL A 453 -11.48 -6.84 -28.34
N GLY A 454 -11.66 -5.94 -29.29
CA GLY A 454 -12.62 -4.84 -29.21
C GLY A 454 -14.06 -5.33 -29.07
N ASP A 455 -14.48 -6.31 -29.86
CA ASP A 455 -15.82 -6.91 -29.78
C ASP A 455 -16.08 -7.51 -28.39
N TRP A 456 -15.12 -8.26 -27.84
CA TRP A 456 -15.22 -8.82 -26.49
C TRP A 456 -15.40 -7.72 -25.42
N TRP A 457 -14.63 -6.63 -25.53
CA TRP A 457 -14.76 -5.50 -24.60
C TRP A 457 -16.09 -4.78 -24.74
N LYS A 458 -16.60 -4.64 -25.98
CA LYS A 458 -17.90 -4.04 -26.24
C LYS A 458 -19.02 -4.85 -25.58
N ASP A 459 -19.00 -6.16 -25.76
CA ASP A 459 -19.93 -7.08 -25.10
C ASP A 459 -19.81 -6.99 -23.57
N LYS A 460 -18.57 -6.93 -23.06
CA LYS A 460 -18.32 -6.81 -21.62
C LYS A 460 -18.85 -5.50 -21.03
N PHE A 461 -18.65 -4.36 -21.70
CA PHE A 461 -19.18 -3.08 -21.25
C PHE A 461 -20.70 -3.03 -21.32
N ALA A 462 -21.30 -3.63 -22.35
CA ALA A 462 -22.76 -3.77 -22.44
C ALA A 462 -23.32 -4.63 -21.29
N GLU A 463 -22.70 -5.78 -21.00
CA GLU A 463 -23.04 -6.64 -19.86
C GLU A 463 -22.98 -5.86 -18.55
N LEU A 464 -21.91 -5.09 -18.32
CA LEU A 464 -21.72 -4.31 -17.10
C LEU A 464 -22.77 -3.19 -16.95
N LYS A 465 -23.09 -2.50 -18.04
CA LYS A 465 -24.12 -1.45 -18.05
C LYS A 465 -25.50 -2.02 -17.74
N GLU A 466 -25.85 -3.17 -18.32
CA GLU A 466 -27.12 -3.85 -18.02
C GLU A 466 -27.18 -4.36 -16.57
N ARG A 467 -26.08 -4.96 -16.10
CA ARG A 467 -25.99 -5.58 -14.76
C ARG A 467 -26.01 -4.56 -13.62
N LEU A 468 -25.44 -3.37 -13.84
CA LEU A 468 -25.25 -2.33 -12.82
C LEU A 468 -26.25 -1.17 -12.92
N ALA A 469 -27.03 -1.08 -14.00
CA ALA A 469 -28.03 -0.03 -14.16
C ALA A 469 -28.98 0.02 -12.94
N PRO A 470 -29.24 1.20 -12.36
CA PRO A 470 -30.25 1.35 -11.32
C PRO A 470 -31.59 0.86 -11.87
N ARG A 471 -32.22 -0.11 -11.20
CA ARG A 471 -33.62 -0.46 -11.51
C ARG A 471 -34.45 0.76 -11.16
N VAL A 472 -34.90 1.48 -12.18
CA VAL A 472 -35.93 2.50 -12.02
C VAL A 472 -37.15 1.78 -11.45
N VAL A 473 -37.43 1.99 -10.17
CA VAL A 473 -38.76 1.72 -9.62
C VAL A 473 -39.68 2.67 -10.37
N SER A 474 -40.55 2.12 -11.20
CA SER A 474 -41.58 2.87 -11.91
C SER A 474 -42.41 3.66 -10.89
N SER A 475 -42.70 4.90 -11.26
CA SER A 475 -43.43 5.92 -10.50
C SER A 475 -44.93 5.63 -10.30
N ASP A 476 -45.33 4.38 -10.03
CA ASP A 476 -46.74 3.97 -10.00
C ASP A 476 -47.19 3.24 -8.72
N GLU A 477 -46.44 3.30 -7.62
CA GLU A 477 -46.89 2.75 -6.32
C GLU A 477 -46.60 3.68 -5.13
N GLU A 478 -46.97 4.95 -5.25
CA GLU A 478 -46.99 5.90 -4.12
C GLU A 478 -48.36 6.60 -3.99
N GLU A 479 -49.44 5.85 -4.13
CA GLU A 479 -50.77 6.26 -3.67
C GLU A 479 -51.45 5.05 -3.03
N ILE A 480 -51.66 5.15 -1.72
CA ILE A 480 -52.51 4.37 -0.80
C ILE A 480 -51.70 4.07 0.46
N LEU A 481 -51.79 5.01 1.42
CA LEU A 481 -52.00 4.78 2.85
C LEU A 481 -51.79 6.11 3.62
N ILE A 482 -52.50 7.16 3.20
CA ILE A 482 -52.83 8.29 4.07
C ILE A 482 -54.34 8.22 4.27
N PHE A 483 -54.79 7.51 5.30
CA PHE A 483 -56.07 7.75 5.98
C PHE A 483 -56.20 6.71 7.11
N GLU A 484 -55.72 7.05 8.31
CA GLU A 484 -56.34 6.73 9.61
C GLU A 484 -55.41 7.15 10.76
N GLU A 485 -55.22 8.46 10.96
CA GLU A 485 -54.85 8.98 12.28
C GLU A 485 -55.67 10.24 12.58
N SER A 486 -56.91 10.02 13.00
CA SER A 486 -57.60 11.01 13.81
C SER A 486 -58.49 10.29 14.82
N ILE A 487 -58.42 10.79 16.05
CA ILE A 487 -59.15 10.39 17.26
C ILE A 487 -58.41 9.33 18.10
N MET A 488 -57.62 9.79 19.08
CA MET A 488 -57.99 9.73 20.51
C MET A 488 -57.04 10.57 21.39
N SER A 489 -57.57 11.73 21.81
CA SER A 489 -57.61 12.20 23.22
C SER A 489 -56.31 12.41 24.02
N ILE A 490 -55.89 13.67 24.09
CA ILE A 490 -55.60 14.49 25.29
C ILE A 490 -55.58 13.74 26.64
N SER A 491 -54.41 13.67 27.28
CA SER A 491 -54.19 13.96 28.73
C SER A 491 -52.69 13.90 29.08
N SER A 492 -52.29 14.73 30.05
CA SER A 492 -50.95 14.87 30.67
C SER A 492 -49.82 15.56 29.90
N ALA A 493 -50.10 16.74 29.35
CA ALA A 493 -49.06 17.78 29.26
C ALA A 493 -48.62 18.16 30.70
N TRP A 494 -47.36 18.55 30.88
CA TRP A 494 -46.67 18.98 32.13
C TRP A 494 -45.70 17.99 32.81
N GLN A 495 -45.40 16.81 32.25
CA GLN A 495 -44.25 15.98 32.69
C GLN A 495 -43.34 15.43 31.57
N GLU A 496 -43.77 15.41 30.30
CA GLU A 496 -43.02 14.77 29.20
C GLU A 496 -41.83 15.59 28.66
N GLU A 497 -41.78 16.91 28.88
CA GLU A 497 -40.68 17.74 28.38
C GLU A 497 -39.33 17.48 29.08
N SER A 498 -39.31 16.91 30.30
CA SER A 498 -38.07 16.74 31.06
C SER A 498 -37.26 15.49 30.68
N TYR A 499 -37.82 14.56 29.93
CA TYR A 499 -37.20 13.24 29.65
C TYR A 499 -37.03 12.94 28.16
N GLY A 500 -36.98 13.97 27.31
CA GLY A 500 -36.80 13.81 25.86
C GLY A 500 -37.95 13.06 25.21
N GLY A 501 -39.18 13.22 25.72
CA GLY A 501 -40.38 12.56 25.21
C GLY A 501 -40.46 11.06 25.46
N LEU A 502 -39.70 10.51 26.42
CA LEU A 502 -39.85 9.12 26.88
C LEU A 502 -40.87 9.03 28.02
N SER A 503 -41.77 8.05 27.96
CA SER A 503 -42.64 7.70 29.07
C SER A 503 -41.86 7.12 30.25
N LEU A 504 -42.43 7.19 31.46
CA LEU A 504 -41.81 6.62 32.66
C LEU A 504 -41.50 5.11 32.49
N HIS A 505 -42.37 4.39 31.79
CA HIS A 505 -42.18 2.96 31.51
C HIS A 505 -40.99 2.70 30.58
N GLN A 506 -40.86 3.48 29.50
CA GLN A 506 -39.71 3.39 28.59
C GLN A 506 -38.39 3.74 29.28
N LEU A 507 -38.40 4.73 30.17
CA LEU A 507 -37.23 5.07 30.99
C LEU A 507 -36.82 3.90 31.89
N GLN A 508 -37.80 3.23 32.53
CA GLN A 508 -37.54 2.05 33.37
C GLN A 508 -36.94 0.91 32.54
N ILE A 509 -37.57 0.56 31.40
CA ILE A 509 -37.09 -0.50 30.50
C ILE A 509 -35.63 -0.29 30.11
N LEU A 510 -35.24 0.96 29.78
CA LEU A 510 -33.91 1.26 29.29
C LEU A 510 -32.88 1.41 30.42
N TYR A 511 -33.21 2.14 31.49
CA TYR A 511 -32.22 2.55 32.50
C TYR A 511 -32.08 1.57 33.66
N GLU A 512 -33.06 0.74 33.99
CA GLU A 512 -32.92 -0.22 35.08
C GLU A 512 -31.74 -1.20 34.86
N PRO A 513 -31.56 -1.83 33.67
CA PRO A 513 -30.38 -2.65 33.38
C PRO A 513 -29.07 -1.86 33.42
N ILE A 514 -29.08 -0.60 32.93
CA ILE A 514 -27.91 0.30 32.93
C ILE A 514 -27.49 0.65 34.36
N ILE A 515 -28.45 0.93 35.24
CA ILE A 515 -28.26 1.26 36.65
C ILE A 515 -27.64 0.07 37.37
N LEU A 516 -28.23 -1.12 37.21
CA LEU A 516 -27.78 -2.34 37.86
C LEU A 516 -26.34 -2.68 37.47
N GLU A 517 -26.04 -2.71 36.17
CA GLU A 517 -24.68 -2.99 35.71
C GLU A 517 -23.69 -1.91 36.16
N SER A 518 -24.08 -0.63 36.08
CA SER A 518 -23.22 0.46 36.54
C SER A 518 -22.95 0.40 38.05
N ALA A 519 -23.87 -0.13 38.85
CA ALA A 519 -23.67 -0.33 40.29
C ALA A 519 -22.73 -1.52 40.54
N MET A 520 -22.92 -2.64 39.84
CA MET A 520 -22.02 -3.81 39.88
C MET A 520 -20.58 -3.44 39.50
N GLN A 521 -20.42 -2.58 38.49
CA GLN A 521 -19.11 -2.07 38.06
C GLN A 521 -18.38 -1.21 39.11
N LYS A 522 -19.07 -0.69 40.12
CA LYS A 522 -18.45 0.09 41.22
C LYS A 522 -17.93 -0.78 42.35
N VAL A 523 -18.60 -1.91 42.62
CA VAL A 523 -18.21 -2.84 43.69
C VAL A 523 -17.09 -3.78 43.24
N ALA A 524 -17.07 -4.14 41.97
CA ALA A 524 -16.05 -5.03 41.45
C ALA A 524 -14.70 -4.33 41.27
N SER A 525 -13.63 -5.09 41.51
CA SER A 525 -12.27 -4.69 41.21
C SER A 525 -12.15 -4.23 39.74
N PRO A 526 -11.42 -3.13 39.45
CA PRO A 526 -11.19 -2.71 38.08
C PRO A 526 -10.63 -3.88 37.26
N PRO A 527 -11.13 -4.11 36.04
CA PRO A 527 -10.58 -5.17 35.19
C PRO A 527 -9.08 -4.94 34.99
N THR A 528 -8.28 -6.00 35.17
CA THR A 528 -6.85 -5.96 34.83
C THR A 528 -6.69 -5.68 33.34
N TYR A 529 -5.62 -4.96 32.96
CA TYR A 529 -5.33 -4.59 31.56
C TYR A 529 -5.41 -5.81 30.63
N ALA A 530 -6.52 -5.96 29.90
CA ALA A 530 -6.70 -7.05 28.94
C ALA A 530 -5.82 -6.80 27.71
N HIS A 531 -5.11 -7.83 27.27
CA HIS A 531 -4.23 -7.77 26.12
C HIS A 531 -5.01 -8.21 24.87
N GLU A 532 -5.93 -7.38 24.38
CA GLU A 532 -6.49 -7.59 23.04
C GLU A 532 -5.53 -6.98 22.01
N SER A 533 -4.94 -7.82 21.17
CA SER A 533 -4.18 -7.41 19.99
C SER A 533 -5.14 -6.81 18.95
N GLN A 534 -5.20 -5.49 18.88
CA GLN A 534 -5.81 -4.79 17.73
C GLN A 534 -4.72 -4.30 16.78
N PRO A 535 -4.91 -4.39 15.46
CA PRO A 535 -3.89 -4.04 14.48
C PRO A 535 -3.45 -2.59 14.65
N THR A 536 -2.15 -2.41 14.81
CA THR A 536 -1.42 -1.14 14.89
C THR A 536 -1.24 -0.56 13.51
N THR A 537 -2.32 -0.14 12.88
CA THR A 537 -2.18 0.60 11.63
C THR A 537 -1.74 2.03 11.97
N GLY A 538 -0.44 2.28 11.87
CA GLY A 538 0.05 3.62 11.51
C GLY A 538 -0.52 4.02 10.16
N TYR A 539 -0.42 5.30 9.81
CA TYR A 539 -0.70 5.67 8.42
C TYR A 539 0.36 5.00 7.53
N GLU A 540 -0.10 4.20 6.57
CA GLU A 540 0.74 3.52 5.58
C GLU A 540 0.33 4.07 4.22
N ALA A 541 1.30 4.54 3.43
CA ALA A 541 1.02 5.10 2.10
C ALA A 541 0.27 4.11 1.19
N GLU A 542 0.48 2.80 1.40
CA GLU A 542 -0.15 1.70 0.66
C GLU A 542 -1.50 1.22 1.27
N MET A 543 -2.00 1.89 2.32
CA MET A 543 -3.27 1.55 2.98
C MET A 543 -4.45 1.73 2.01
N PRO A 544 -5.46 0.84 2.00
CA PRO A 544 -6.69 1.03 1.21
C PRO A 544 -7.39 2.36 1.50
N ASP A 545 -8.01 2.98 0.50
CA ASP A 545 -8.58 4.33 0.59
C ASP A 545 -9.58 4.47 1.75
N LEU A 546 -10.57 3.58 1.86
CA LEU A 546 -11.54 3.61 2.95
C LEU A 546 -10.88 3.52 4.35
N LYS A 547 -9.82 2.70 4.50
CA LYS A 547 -9.11 2.58 5.78
C LYS A 547 -8.29 3.84 6.11
N ALA A 548 -7.67 4.45 5.10
CA ALA A 548 -6.93 5.70 5.25
C ALA A 548 -7.86 6.87 5.60
N PHE A 549 -9.05 6.92 4.98
CA PHE A 549 -10.10 7.88 5.32
C PHE A 549 -10.61 7.67 6.74
N GLN A 550 -10.96 6.45 7.13
CA GLN A 550 -11.38 6.13 8.51
C GLN A 550 -10.30 6.53 9.52
N PHE A 551 -9.02 6.27 9.22
CA PHE A 551 -7.90 6.72 10.03
C PHE A 551 -7.90 8.25 10.16
N TYR A 552 -7.99 8.98 9.05
CA TYR A 552 -8.03 10.45 9.02
C TYR A 552 -9.18 11.01 9.87
N VAL A 553 -10.42 10.58 9.63
CA VAL A 553 -11.61 11.06 10.36
C VAL A 553 -11.46 10.81 11.87
N ASN A 554 -10.97 9.62 12.26
CA ASN A 554 -10.71 9.32 13.66
C ASN A 554 -9.59 10.18 14.27
N LYS A 555 -8.55 10.55 13.50
CA LYS A 555 -7.47 11.42 13.95
C LYS A 555 -7.92 12.88 14.05
N MET A 556 -8.73 13.36 13.12
CA MET A 556 -9.37 14.67 13.19
C MET A 556 -10.25 14.79 14.42
N ALA A 557 -11.11 13.79 14.68
CA ALA A 557 -11.88 13.75 15.92
C ALA A 557 -10.93 13.73 17.16
N GLN A 558 -9.90 12.87 17.15
CA GLN A 558 -8.94 12.78 18.25
C GLN A 558 -8.29 14.12 18.62
N VAL A 559 -7.81 14.90 17.65
CA VAL A 559 -7.11 16.17 17.91
C VAL A 559 -8.04 17.28 18.38
N CYS A 560 -9.36 17.11 18.22
CA CYS A 560 -10.40 18.03 18.69
C CYS A 560 -10.88 17.73 20.12
N ASP A 561 -10.58 16.54 20.66
CA ASP A 561 -10.88 16.12 22.04
C ASP A 561 -9.74 16.63 22.96
N ASN A 562 -9.84 17.90 23.35
CA ASN A 562 -8.76 18.69 23.92
C ASN A 562 -8.74 18.76 25.45
N GLU A 563 -9.67 18.09 26.13
CA GLU A 563 -9.73 17.99 27.59
C GLU A 563 -9.81 16.52 28.03
N ARG A 564 -9.59 16.25 29.31
CA ARG A 564 -9.90 14.94 29.89
C ARG A 564 -11.26 15.01 30.58
N GLY A 565 -11.85 13.84 30.83
CA GLY A 565 -13.27 13.74 31.21
C GLY A 565 -14.09 13.59 29.94
N GLY A 566 -15.04 12.66 29.92
CA GLY A 566 -15.75 12.24 28.70
C GLY A 566 -16.68 13.28 28.08
N ASP A 567 -16.48 14.57 28.34
CA ASP A 567 -17.30 15.70 27.89
C ASP A 567 -16.83 16.19 26.52
N THR A 568 -15.53 16.37 26.32
CA THR A 568 -14.95 16.80 25.04
C THR A 568 -14.70 15.67 24.04
N VAL A 569 -15.17 14.45 24.34
CA VAL A 569 -15.20 13.35 23.35
C VAL A 569 -15.96 13.85 22.13
N SER A 570 -15.33 13.72 20.97
CA SER A 570 -15.79 14.28 19.71
C SER A 570 -16.09 13.19 18.70
N ALA A 571 -16.97 13.51 17.76
CA ALA A 571 -17.26 12.73 16.57
C ALA A 571 -17.35 13.64 15.35
N LEU A 572 -17.12 13.05 14.18
CA LEU A 572 -17.07 13.74 12.89
C LEU A 572 -17.65 12.85 11.79
N ALA A 573 -18.50 13.43 10.95
CA ALA A 573 -18.79 12.96 9.60
C ALA A 573 -18.30 14.01 8.58
N ILE A 574 -17.85 13.57 7.41
CA ILE A 574 -17.50 14.46 6.30
C ILE A 574 -18.49 14.20 5.18
N LEU A 575 -19.25 15.23 4.83
CA LEU A 575 -20.28 15.22 3.79
C LEU A 575 -19.77 15.89 2.51
N GLN A 576 -20.52 15.73 1.43
CA GLN A 576 -20.37 16.54 0.24
C GLN A 576 -21.01 17.91 0.50
N GLY A 577 -20.19 18.95 0.59
CA GLY A 577 -20.63 20.33 0.72
C GLY A 577 -20.87 21.00 -0.63
N SER A 578 -21.23 22.29 -0.59
CA SER A 578 -21.57 23.06 -1.78
C SER A 578 -20.34 23.46 -2.60
N LEU A 579 -19.21 23.71 -1.92
CA LEU A 579 -17.94 24.14 -2.53
C LEU A 579 -16.81 23.13 -2.34
N GLY A 580 -16.95 22.22 -1.38
CA GLY A 580 -15.90 21.28 -0.98
C GLY A 580 -16.41 20.33 0.10
N PRO A 581 -15.52 19.68 0.86
CA PRO A 581 -15.90 18.78 1.94
C PRO A 581 -16.58 19.54 3.09
N HIS A 582 -17.70 19.01 3.58
CA HIS A 582 -18.43 19.58 4.71
C HIS A 582 -18.21 18.76 5.98
N TYR A 583 -17.47 19.33 6.93
CA TYR A 583 -17.12 18.72 8.20
C TYR A 583 -18.20 18.99 9.26
N VAL A 584 -18.88 17.94 9.72
CA VAL A 584 -19.91 18.02 10.75
C VAL A 584 -19.40 17.41 12.05
N PHE A 585 -19.10 18.26 13.03
CA PHE A 585 -18.55 17.86 14.33
C PHE A 585 -19.61 17.90 15.43
N ALA A 586 -19.57 16.91 16.32
CA ALA A 586 -20.29 16.94 17.60
C ALA A 586 -19.36 16.62 18.77
N PHE A 587 -19.80 16.99 19.97
CA PHE A 587 -19.13 16.69 21.24
C PHE A 587 -20.15 16.19 22.25
N ASN A 588 -19.74 15.36 23.20
CA ASN A 588 -20.65 14.90 24.25
C ASN A 588 -21.18 16.08 25.09
N LEU A 589 -20.31 17.05 25.41
CA LEU A 589 -20.65 18.30 26.07
C LEU A 589 -19.54 19.34 25.83
N LYS A 590 -19.87 20.44 25.18
CA LYS A 590 -18.99 21.59 24.93
C LYS A 590 -19.82 22.87 24.82
N ASP A 591 -19.40 23.92 25.53
CA ASP A 591 -20.08 25.22 25.51
C ASP A 591 -19.84 25.97 24.19
N ALA A 592 -20.63 27.01 23.91
CA ALA A 592 -20.55 27.77 22.66
C ALA A 592 -19.14 28.35 22.41
N ARG A 593 -18.45 28.80 23.47
CA ARG A 593 -17.08 29.31 23.36
C ARG A 593 -16.10 28.21 22.98
N GLY A 594 -16.22 27.04 23.59
CA GLY A 594 -15.40 25.87 23.28
C GLY A 594 -15.65 25.34 21.86
N LEU A 595 -16.90 25.35 21.38
CA LEU A 595 -17.24 25.00 20.00
C LEU A 595 -16.58 25.97 19.01
N GLU A 596 -16.69 27.27 19.25
CA GLU A 596 -16.10 28.30 18.39
C GLU A 596 -14.57 28.24 18.38
N ALA A 597 -13.93 28.04 19.55
CA ALA A 597 -12.49 27.85 19.63
C ALA A 597 -12.03 26.60 18.85
N THR A 598 -12.82 25.53 18.88
CA THR A 598 -12.51 24.31 18.13
C THR A 598 -12.74 24.50 16.63
N LYS A 599 -13.77 25.23 16.23
CA LYS A 599 -14.02 25.59 14.82
C LYS A 599 -12.83 26.33 14.25
N LYS A 600 -12.33 27.36 14.95
CA LYS A 600 -11.15 28.13 14.56
C LYS A 600 -9.90 27.24 14.45
N PHE A 601 -9.71 26.32 15.41
CA PHE A 601 -8.61 25.37 15.35
C PHE A 601 -8.68 24.45 14.13
N VAL A 602 -9.84 23.84 13.87
CA VAL A 602 -10.02 22.94 12.72
C VAL A 602 -9.81 23.70 11.41
N GLN A 603 -10.44 24.88 11.26
CA GLN A 603 -10.28 25.74 10.09
C GLN A 603 -8.80 26.05 9.83
N ALA A 604 -8.08 26.54 10.85
CA ALA A 604 -6.67 26.88 10.74
C ALA A 604 -5.78 25.65 10.46
N LEU A 605 -6.12 24.47 11.00
CA LEU A 605 -5.40 23.24 10.72
C LEU A 605 -5.60 22.79 9.27
N LEU A 606 -6.84 22.82 8.77
CA LEU A 606 -7.15 22.47 7.39
C LEU A 606 -6.51 23.45 6.41
N ASP A 607 -6.59 24.76 6.70
CA ASP A 607 -5.93 25.81 5.91
C ASP A 607 -4.41 25.67 5.88
N LEU A 608 -3.77 25.41 7.04
CA LEU A 608 -2.33 25.21 7.14
C LEU A 608 -1.85 24.06 6.24
N VAL A 609 -2.60 22.96 6.21
CA VAL A 609 -2.24 21.76 5.46
C VAL A 609 -2.62 21.88 3.98
N GLY A 610 -3.80 22.43 3.67
CA GLY A 610 -4.32 22.54 2.31
C GLY A 610 -3.67 23.64 1.50
N LYS A 611 -3.46 24.83 2.08
CA LYS A 611 -2.84 25.97 1.39
C LYS A 611 -1.32 25.91 1.41
N ASN A 612 -0.74 25.32 2.46
CA ASN A 612 0.70 25.24 2.72
C ASN A 612 1.45 26.51 2.25
N PRO A 613 1.13 27.69 2.81
CA PRO A 613 1.57 28.98 2.26
C PRO A 613 3.10 29.17 2.29
N GLU A 614 3.78 28.41 3.15
CA GLU A 614 5.23 28.41 3.30
C GLU A 614 5.93 27.35 2.41
N GLU A 615 5.18 26.63 1.58
CA GLU A 615 5.65 25.55 0.69
C GLU A 615 6.55 24.53 1.41
N LEU A 616 6.20 24.21 2.66
CA LEU A 616 6.99 23.32 3.50
C LEU A 616 7.00 21.91 2.92
N GLN A 617 8.19 21.31 2.90
CA GLN A 617 8.39 19.89 2.58
C GLN A 617 7.68 18.98 3.60
N HIS A 618 7.30 17.76 3.20
CA HIS A 618 6.47 16.84 3.99
C HIS A 618 6.88 16.69 5.47
N SER A 619 8.19 16.54 5.75
CA SER A 619 8.70 16.39 7.11
C SER A 619 8.57 17.68 7.94
N ALA A 620 8.82 18.84 7.34
CA ALA A 620 8.71 20.14 7.97
C ALA A 620 7.24 20.51 8.22
N LEU A 621 6.35 20.26 7.25
CA LEU A 621 4.92 20.44 7.40
C LEU A 621 4.36 19.52 8.51
N GLY A 622 4.78 18.26 8.55
CA GLY A 622 4.42 17.32 9.61
C GLY A 622 4.82 17.81 11.00
N LYS A 623 6.00 18.41 11.15
CA LYS A 623 6.44 19.03 12.41
C LYS A 623 5.58 20.23 12.77
N ARG A 624 5.29 21.11 11.80
CA ARG A 624 4.45 22.31 12.00
C ARG A 624 3.04 21.95 12.44
N VAL A 625 2.43 20.96 11.78
CA VAL A 625 1.12 20.40 12.13
C VAL A 625 1.13 19.79 13.53
N LEU A 626 2.19 19.05 13.90
CA LEU A 626 2.34 18.50 15.25
C LEU A 626 2.33 19.60 16.29
N TRP A 627 3.14 20.65 16.10
CA TRP A 627 3.18 21.79 17.03
C TRP A 627 1.82 22.47 17.16
N PHE A 628 1.12 22.66 16.04
CA PHE A 628 -0.21 23.24 16.03
C PHE A 628 -1.22 22.42 16.86
N ILE A 629 -1.22 21.10 16.67
CA ILE A 629 -2.05 20.16 17.43
C ILE A 629 -1.70 20.17 18.94
N LEU A 630 -0.40 20.14 19.28
CA LEU A 630 0.05 20.13 20.68
C LEU A 630 -0.37 21.39 21.43
N SER A 631 -0.25 22.56 20.79
CA SER A 631 -0.66 23.84 21.37
C SER A 631 -2.15 23.88 21.69
N PHE A 632 -3.01 23.33 20.82
CA PHE A 632 -4.45 23.26 21.08
C PHE A 632 -4.82 22.26 22.19
N ASN A 633 -4.06 21.17 22.32
CA ASN A 633 -4.34 20.07 23.25
C ASN A 633 -3.66 20.20 24.62
N ARG A 634 -3.08 21.37 24.94
CA ARG A 634 -2.39 21.62 26.22
C ARG A 634 -3.16 21.17 27.47
N PRO A 635 -4.47 21.48 27.65
CA PRO A 635 -5.19 21.08 28.87
C PRO A 635 -5.14 19.56 29.08
N ARG A 636 -5.39 18.78 28.03
CA ARG A 636 -5.29 17.32 28.06
C ARG A 636 -3.86 16.82 28.22
N LEU A 637 -2.88 17.45 27.58
CA LEU A 637 -1.47 17.09 27.67
C LEU A 637 -0.92 17.28 29.09
N THR A 638 -1.37 18.30 29.83
CA THR A 638 -0.98 18.51 31.24
C THR A 638 -1.36 17.32 32.11
N GLU A 639 -2.57 16.79 31.93
CA GLU A 639 -3.00 15.60 32.67
C GLU A 639 -2.29 14.32 32.22
N TYR A 640 -1.99 14.20 30.93
CA TYR A 640 -1.21 13.09 30.40
C TYR A 640 0.24 13.11 30.88
N LEU A 641 0.85 14.30 31.00
CA LEU A 641 2.19 14.47 31.54
C LEU A 641 2.22 14.06 33.01
N CYS A 642 1.26 14.54 33.82
CA CYS A 642 1.14 14.15 35.22
C CYS A 642 0.97 12.63 35.38
N SER A 643 0.09 12.02 34.59
CA SER A 643 -0.15 10.58 34.66
C SER A 643 1.04 9.74 34.14
N LEU A 644 1.78 10.25 33.15
CA LEU A 644 2.99 9.61 32.66
C LEU A 644 4.09 9.62 33.72
N ARG A 645 4.31 10.75 34.40
CA ARG A 645 5.28 10.84 35.51
C ARG A 645 5.00 9.82 36.61
N ILE A 646 3.73 9.73 37.03
CA ILE A 646 3.31 8.75 38.04
C ILE A 646 3.60 7.33 37.55
N ALA A 647 3.26 7.00 36.30
CA ALA A 647 3.50 5.68 35.75
C ALA A 647 5.00 5.33 35.61
N VAL A 648 5.85 6.31 35.26
CA VAL A 648 7.31 6.14 35.22
C VAL A 648 7.83 5.86 36.62
N GLN A 649 7.40 6.63 37.62
CA GLN A 649 7.81 6.45 39.01
C GLN A 649 7.40 5.06 39.56
N GLU A 650 6.15 4.65 39.34
CA GLU A 650 5.68 3.32 39.75
C GLU A 650 6.49 2.18 39.07
N CYS A 651 6.98 2.39 37.85
CA CYS A 651 7.84 1.43 37.15
C CYS A 651 9.27 1.42 37.71
N LEU A 652 9.84 2.58 38.06
CA LEU A 652 11.14 2.69 38.72
C LEU A 652 11.14 1.98 40.09
N GLU A 653 10.11 2.22 40.91
CA GLU A 653 9.89 1.50 42.17
C GLU A 653 9.71 -0.02 41.95
N SER A 654 9.14 -0.42 40.79
CA SER A 654 9.04 -1.82 40.41
C SER A 654 10.38 -2.44 40.05
N CYS A 655 11.30 -1.70 39.44
CA CYS A 655 12.67 -2.15 39.17
C CYS A 655 13.45 -2.29 40.50
N GLU A 656 13.27 -1.35 41.44
CA GLU A 656 13.87 -1.40 42.77
C GLU A 656 13.44 -2.62 43.57
N ARG A 657 12.13 -2.90 43.61
CA ARG A 657 11.59 -4.10 44.28
C ARG A 657 12.15 -5.41 43.72
N ARG A 658 12.61 -5.41 42.47
CA ARG A 658 13.21 -6.58 41.80
C ARG A 658 14.74 -6.65 41.94
N ASN A 659 15.35 -5.74 42.72
CA ASN A 659 16.81 -5.61 42.87
C ASN A 659 17.55 -5.49 41.53
N GLU A 660 16.96 -4.79 40.56
CA GLU A 660 17.60 -4.55 39.27
C GLU A 660 18.75 -3.55 39.43
N ASP A 661 19.91 -3.92 38.90
CA ASP A 661 21.11 -3.08 38.88
C ASP A 661 20.81 -1.71 38.25
N GLU A 662 21.43 -0.64 38.76
CA GLU A 662 21.37 0.71 38.19
C GLU A 662 21.90 0.73 36.74
N SER A 663 22.74 -0.24 36.38
CA SER A 663 23.24 -0.43 35.02
C SER A 663 22.25 -1.12 34.05
N SER A 664 21.10 -1.59 34.54
CA SER A 664 20.12 -2.30 33.70
C SER A 664 19.44 -1.36 32.68
N GLU A 665 19.41 -1.79 31.43
CA GLU A 665 18.88 -1.02 30.28
C GLU A 665 17.44 -0.48 30.49
N PRO A 666 16.48 -1.23 31.08
CA PRO A 666 15.13 -0.71 31.32
C PRO A 666 15.10 0.39 32.38
N ARG A 667 15.94 0.31 33.42
CA ARG A 667 15.99 1.29 34.50
C ARG A 667 16.64 2.60 34.04
N GLN A 668 17.76 2.53 33.31
CA GLN A 668 18.43 3.72 32.75
C GLN A 668 17.53 4.54 31.83
N SER A 669 16.78 3.85 30.98
CA SER A 669 15.90 4.52 30.04
C SER A 669 14.64 5.08 30.71
N LEU A 670 14.16 4.46 31.80
CA LEU A 670 13.10 5.05 32.64
C LEU A 670 13.59 6.33 33.33
N LEU A 671 14.83 6.38 33.82
CA LEU A 671 15.45 7.59 34.36
C LEU A 671 15.59 8.69 33.29
N SER A 672 16.01 8.33 32.07
CA SER A 672 16.04 9.28 30.95
C SER A 672 14.64 9.80 30.60
N LEU A 673 13.62 8.94 30.65
CA LEU A 673 12.24 9.34 30.41
C LEU A 673 11.70 10.23 31.53
N GLU A 674 12.05 9.94 32.78
CA GLU A 674 11.70 10.75 33.95
C GLU A 674 12.23 12.19 33.80
N GLU A 675 13.50 12.34 33.45
CA GLU A 675 14.14 13.64 33.19
C GLU A 675 13.39 14.41 32.09
N LYS A 676 13.07 13.74 30.98
CA LYS A 676 12.35 14.37 29.85
C LYS A 676 10.88 14.64 30.14
N CYS A 677 10.31 14.03 31.17
CA CYS A 677 9.00 14.38 31.67
C CYS A 677 9.04 15.63 32.54
N ASN A 678 10.21 16.15 32.94
CA ASN A 678 10.35 17.21 33.95
C ASN A 678 10.22 18.65 33.39
N PHE A 679 9.08 18.97 32.76
CA PHE A 679 8.73 20.33 32.35
C PHE A 679 7.29 20.71 32.73
N LYS A 680 6.95 21.99 32.71
CA LYS A 680 5.58 22.46 32.97
C LYS A 680 4.95 22.98 31.68
N LEU A 681 3.67 22.68 31.51
CA LEU A 681 2.83 23.29 30.48
C LEU A 681 2.19 24.55 31.09
N ASP A 682 3.01 25.60 31.29
CA ASP A 682 2.57 26.87 31.88
C ASP A 682 1.80 27.75 30.86
N LYS A 683 0.98 28.67 31.39
CA LYS A 683 0.11 29.60 30.62
C LYS A 683 0.66 31.02 30.50
N SER A 684 1.84 31.30 31.04
CA SER A 684 2.31 32.67 31.23
C SER A 684 3.37 33.02 30.19
N SER A 685 2.98 33.74 29.13
CA SER A 685 3.80 34.32 28.04
C SER A 685 3.95 33.48 26.75
N PHE A 686 4.02 34.18 25.60
CA PHE A 686 4.16 33.60 24.26
C PHE A 686 5.50 32.87 24.06
N ASN A 687 6.58 33.34 24.70
CA ASN A 687 7.89 32.67 24.65
C ASN A 687 7.87 31.33 25.41
N ASP A 688 7.11 31.26 26.50
CA ASP A 688 6.92 30.03 27.28
C ASP A 688 6.02 29.01 26.55
N GLU A 689 5.12 29.47 25.66
CA GLU A 689 4.32 28.59 24.80
C GLU A 689 5.17 27.84 23.77
N ASN A 690 6.06 28.52 23.04
CA ASN A 690 6.93 27.85 22.06
C ASN A 690 7.90 26.86 22.72
N LYS A 691 8.45 27.24 23.89
CA LYS A 691 9.31 26.36 24.69
C LYS A 691 8.58 25.10 25.12
N SER A 692 7.39 25.23 25.71
CA SER A 692 6.62 24.08 26.19
C SER A 692 6.10 23.15 25.08
N THR A 693 5.84 23.67 23.87
CA THR A 693 5.55 22.84 22.69
C THR A 693 6.80 22.11 22.20
N SER A 694 7.96 22.77 22.21
CA SER A 694 9.25 22.14 21.92
C SER A 694 9.60 21.02 22.93
N ASP A 695 9.31 21.22 24.21
CA ASP A 695 9.49 20.21 25.25
C ASP A 695 8.58 18.99 24.99
N CYS A 696 7.33 19.22 24.58
CA CYS A 696 6.42 18.15 24.17
C CYS A 696 6.94 17.36 22.95
N GLU A 697 7.47 18.05 21.93
CA GLU A 697 8.09 17.39 20.77
C GLU A 697 9.30 16.56 21.21
N THR A 698 10.14 17.10 22.08
CA THR A 698 11.33 16.43 22.62
C THR A 698 10.95 15.17 23.39
N LEU A 699 9.91 15.23 24.23
CA LEU A 699 9.35 14.07 24.91
C LEU A 699 8.83 13.04 23.90
N ILE A 700 8.08 13.45 22.89
CA ILE A 700 7.57 12.55 21.84
C ILE A 700 8.72 11.85 21.08
N LYS A 701 9.77 12.59 20.72
CA LYS A 701 10.98 12.04 20.07
C LYS A 701 11.68 11.04 20.98
N ALA A 702 11.80 11.36 22.26
CA ALA A 702 12.39 10.45 23.23
C ALA A 702 11.57 9.16 23.33
N ILE A 703 10.25 9.27 23.51
CA ILE A 703 9.34 8.12 23.56
C ILE A 703 9.44 7.27 22.28
N HIS A 704 9.57 7.91 21.11
CA HIS A 704 9.73 7.22 19.83
C HIS A 704 11.04 6.41 19.76
N ASN A 705 12.11 6.92 20.36
CA ASN A 705 13.45 6.34 20.32
C ASN A 705 13.75 5.42 21.52
N LEU A 706 12.80 5.18 22.43
CA LEU A 706 12.99 4.22 23.52
C LEU A 706 13.11 2.80 22.94
N ASP A 707 14.31 2.24 22.97
CA ASP A 707 14.67 0.91 22.46
C ASP A 707 14.18 -0.26 23.36
N ILE A 708 13.12 0.01 24.14
CA ILE A 708 12.59 -0.88 25.19
C ILE A 708 11.18 -1.34 24.85
N ASN A 709 10.73 -1.16 23.61
CA ASN A 709 9.37 -1.50 23.23
C ASN A 709 9.09 -3.00 23.40
N GLU A 710 10.12 -3.86 23.26
CA GLU A 710 10.02 -5.28 23.62
C GLU A 710 10.07 -5.49 25.14
N ALA A 711 11.06 -4.95 25.87
CA ALA A 711 11.16 -5.18 27.32
C ALA A 711 10.02 -4.56 28.15
N ILE A 712 9.47 -3.38 27.80
CA ILE A 712 8.24 -2.81 28.42
C ILE A 712 7.03 -3.71 28.10
N SER A 713 6.96 -4.22 26.87
CA SER A 713 5.88 -5.11 26.46
C SER A 713 5.99 -6.50 27.11
N GLU A 714 7.20 -7.00 27.34
CA GLU A 714 7.48 -8.24 28.07
C GLU A 714 7.20 -8.06 29.55
N ARG A 715 7.63 -6.96 30.19
CA ARG A 715 7.31 -6.67 31.60
C ARG A 715 5.83 -6.39 31.84
N ALA A 716 5.12 -5.86 30.84
CA ALA A 716 3.66 -5.77 30.85
C ALA A 716 2.97 -7.15 30.68
N LYS A 717 3.69 -8.17 30.17
CA LYS A 717 3.24 -9.56 30.02
C LYS A 717 3.70 -10.48 31.16
N ASP A 718 4.77 -10.13 31.87
CA ASP A 718 5.37 -10.96 32.92
C ASP A 718 4.34 -11.29 34.02
N GLY A 719 4.11 -12.59 34.16
CA GLY A 719 3.12 -13.18 35.03
C GLY A 719 3.61 -13.35 36.46
N GLU A 720 3.39 -12.33 37.28
CA GLU A 720 2.97 -12.61 38.66
C GLU A 720 1.44 -12.64 38.71
N MET A 721 0.89 -13.28 39.73
CA MET A 721 -0.54 -13.56 39.93
C MET A 721 -1.48 -12.33 39.76
N THR A 722 -0.91 -11.13 39.69
CA THR A 722 -1.47 -9.91 39.08
C THR A 722 -0.44 -9.32 38.10
N ARG A 723 -0.81 -9.21 36.81
CA ARG A 723 -0.07 -8.47 35.76
C ARG A 723 0.54 -7.18 36.31
N SER A 724 1.75 -6.80 35.92
CA SER A 724 2.38 -5.58 36.43
C SER A 724 1.64 -4.31 35.97
N GLU A 725 0.71 -3.85 36.81
CA GLU A 725 -0.13 -2.68 36.59
C GLU A 725 0.67 -1.40 36.22
N PRO A 726 1.82 -1.11 36.85
CA PRO A 726 2.65 0.05 36.50
C PRO A 726 3.08 0.06 35.02
N TRP A 727 3.58 -1.07 34.50
CA TRP A 727 4.08 -1.15 33.12
C TRP A 727 2.95 -1.04 32.10
N CYS A 728 1.76 -1.54 32.45
CA CYS A 728 0.58 -1.35 31.63
C CYS A 728 0.11 0.11 31.59
N LYS A 729 0.16 0.83 32.72
CA LYS A 729 -0.09 2.28 32.78
C LYS A 729 0.93 3.04 31.94
N LEU A 730 2.21 2.73 32.08
CA LEU A 730 3.30 3.37 31.32
C LEU A 730 3.06 3.22 29.82
N ARG A 731 2.91 1.98 29.33
CA ARG A 731 2.64 1.70 27.91
C ARG A 731 1.42 2.45 27.38
N HIS A 732 0.35 2.54 28.18
CA HIS A 732 -0.85 3.29 27.80
C HIS A 732 -0.54 4.77 27.54
N PHE A 733 0.17 5.44 28.45
CA PHE A 733 0.47 6.86 28.33
C PHE A 733 1.53 7.14 27.25
N LEU A 734 2.53 6.28 27.07
CA LEU A 734 3.48 6.37 25.94
C LEU A 734 2.72 6.34 24.60
N GLY A 735 1.75 5.42 24.46
CA GLY A 735 0.92 5.34 23.26
C GLY A 735 0.04 6.59 23.04
N ARG A 736 -0.43 7.26 24.10
CA ARG A 736 -1.21 8.51 24.00
C ARG A 736 -0.36 9.64 23.43
N TRP A 737 0.87 9.79 23.91
CA TRP A 737 1.81 10.79 23.41
C TRP A 737 2.19 10.55 21.94
N LEU A 738 2.58 9.32 21.60
CA LEU A 738 2.91 8.96 20.21
C LEU A 738 1.73 9.13 19.24
N SER A 739 0.50 9.05 19.74
CA SER A 739 -0.68 9.21 18.90
C SER A 739 -0.82 10.60 18.29
N TYR A 740 -0.29 11.66 18.92
CA TYR A 740 -0.30 13.01 18.35
C TYR A 740 0.66 13.13 17.17
N ARG A 741 1.87 12.56 17.27
CA ARG A 741 2.79 12.44 16.13
C ARG A 741 2.16 11.66 14.98
N LYS A 742 1.50 10.54 15.29
CA LYS A 742 0.77 9.74 14.29
C LYS A 742 -0.38 10.52 13.64
N ALA A 743 -1.10 11.34 14.40
CA ALA A 743 -2.15 12.21 13.87
C ALA A 743 -1.56 13.24 12.90
N ALA A 744 -0.51 13.96 13.31
CA ALA A 744 0.13 14.98 12.50
C ALA A 744 0.67 14.43 11.17
N LEU A 745 1.47 13.37 11.21
CA LEU A 745 2.01 12.73 10.01
C LEU A 745 0.91 12.16 9.12
N GLY A 746 -0.12 11.55 9.72
CA GLY A 746 -1.22 10.99 8.96
C GLY A 746 -2.11 12.05 8.31
N ILE A 747 -2.32 13.20 8.95
CA ILE A 747 -3.08 14.32 8.36
C ILE A 747 -2.34 14.87 7.13
N VAL A 748 -1.02 15.08 7.21
CA VAL A 748 -0.20 15.53 6.07
C VAL A 748 -0.19 14.50 4.95
N ALA A 749 0.02 13.22 5.28
CA ALA A 749 0.04 12.19 4.26
C ALA A 749 -1.33 11.96 3.60
N VAL A 750 -2.42 12.33 4.28
CA VAL A 750 -3.78 12.33 3.71
C VAL A 750 -4.00 13.53 2.79
N SER A 751 -3.41 14.70 3.06
CA SER A 751 -3.52 15.85 2.15
C SER A 751 -2.77 15.64 0.84
N GLU A 752 -1.69 14.88 0.84
CA GLU A 752 -1.03 14.45 -0.40
C GLU A 752 -1.92 13.45 -1.19
N ARG A 753 -2.71 12.65 -0.47
CA ARG A 753 -3.58 11.64 -1.05
C ARG A 753 -4.86 12.25 -1.63
N TRP A 754 -5.52 13.15 -0.90
CA TRP A 754 -6.74 13.87 -1.26
C TRP A 754 -6.60 15.36 -0.91
N PRO A 755 -5.90 16.17 -1.73
CA PRO A 755 -5.77 17.61 -1.51
C PRO A 755 -7.12 18.32 -1.37
N GLU A 756 -8.09 17.89 -2.16
CA GLU A 756 -9.47 18.40 -2.16
C GLU A 756 -10.17 18.27 -0.80
N LEU A 757 -9.72 17.36 0.07
CA LEU A 757 -10.25 17.22 1.42
C LEU A 757 -9.90 18.43 2.32
N PHE A 758 -8.94 19.26 1.92
CA PHE A 758 -8.42 20.39 2.71
C PHE A 758 -8.75 21.76 2.08
N LEU A 759 -9.32 21.78 0.88
CA LEU A 759 -9.65 22.99 0.13
C LEU A 759 -11.15 23.27 0.20
N ASP A 760 -11.52 24.56 0.16
CA ASP A 760 -12.92 25.03 0.07
C ASP A 760 -13.90 24.34 1.04
N HIS A 761 -13.39 24.03 2.24
CA HIS A 761 -14.07 23.21 3.22
C HIS A 761 -15.09 24.00 4.04
N GLU A 762 -16.20 23.35 4.37
CA GLU A 762 -17.24 23.88 5.24
C GLU A 762 -17.16 23.22 6.61
N ILE A 763 -17.39 23.96 7.70
CA ILE A 763 -17.31 23.41 9.07
C ILE A 763 -18.56 23.77 9.87
N THR A 764 -19.31 22.74 10.26
CA THR A 764 -20.44 22.83 11.19
C THR A 764 -20.06 22.24 12.53
N MET A 765 -20.20 23.04 13.59
CA MET A 765 -20.08 22.60 14.98
C MET A 765 -21.48 22.47 15.57
N LEU A 766 -21.89 21.24 15.89
CA LEU A 766 -23.20 20.98 16.46
C LEU A 766 -23.25 21.41 17.93
N PRO A 767 -24.33 22.09 18.37
CA PRO A 767 -24.54 22.38 19.78
C PRO A 767 -24.66 21.07 20.56
N SER A 768 -24.22 21.07 21.82
CA SER A 768 -24.38 19.89 22.68
C SER A 768 -25.85 19.63 22.94
N GLY A 769 -26.27 18.36 22.82
CA GLY A 769 -27.64 17.96 23.11
C GLY A 769 -28.03 18.24 24.56
N SER A 770 -29.33 18.45 24.79
CA SER A 770 -29.89 18.63 26.13
C SER A 770 -29.55 17.42 27.03
N GLN A 771 -29.32 17.67 28.31
CA GLN A 771 -29.13 16.62 29.30
C GLN A 771 -30.48 16.24 29.91
N LEU A 772 -30.71 14.95 30.13
CA LEU A 772 -31.91 14.50 30.81
C LEU A 772 -31.79 14.70 32.32
N SER A 773 -32.96 14.91 32.94
CA SER A 773 -33.13 14.73 34.38
C SER A 773 -32.77 13.29 34.80
N ASN A 774 -32.47 13.10 36.09
CA ASN A 774 -32.06 11.79 36.61
C ASN A 774 -33.14 10.73 36.29
N PRO A 775 -32.84 9.66 35.54
CA PRO A 775 -33.85 8.66 35.21
C PRO A 775 -34.20 7.74 36.40
N CYS A 776 -33.36 7.69 37.43
CA CYS A 776 -33.63 6.93 38.66
C CYS A 776 -34.57 7.72 39.58
N GLN A 777 -35.86 7.70 39.28
CA GLN A 777 -36.89 8.46 40.01
C GLN A 777 -37.45 7.73 41.25
N ARG A 778 -37.25 6.41 41.34
CA ARG A 778 -37.78 5.57 42.41
C ARG A 778 -36.80 5.49 43.59
N SER A 779 -37.23 5.95 44.76
CA SER A 779 -36.45 5.84 46.01
C SER A 779 -36.44 4.42 46.58
N ASP A 780 -37.40 3.60 46.18
CA ASP A 780 -37.57 2.20 46.60
C ASP A 780 -36.85 1.20 45.69
N LEU A 781 -36.16 1.65 44.63
CA LEU A 781 -35.51 0.78 43.65
C LEU A 781 -34.34 0.00 44.28
N THR A 782 -34.38 -1.34 44.16
CA THR A 782 -33.33 -2.26 44.63
C THR A 782 -32.85 -3.17 43.50
N SER A 783 -31.71 -3.83 43.68
CA SER A 783 -31.22 -4.84 42.75
C SER A 783 -32.25 -5.97 42.53
N SER A 784 -32.95 -6.40 43.59
CA SER A 784 -34.04 -7.38 43.51
C SER A 784 -35.22 -6.90 42.67
N ILE A 785 -35.67 -5.66 42.87
CA ILE A 785 -36.77 -5.09 42.07
C ILE A 785 -36.37 -4.99 40.59
N ILE A 786 -35.15 -4.54 40.30
CA ILE A 786 -34.65 -4.44 38.91
C ILE A 786 -34.62 -5.83 38.26
N VAL A 787 -34.08 -6.84 38.94
CA VAL A 787 -34.00 -8.22 38.39
C VAL A 787 -35.41 -8.78 38.17
N GLN A 788 -36.34 -8.57 39.10
CA GLN A 788 -37.74 -8.99 38.94
C GLN A 788 -38.41 -8.31 37.74
N ASN A 789 -38.23 -7.00 37.58
CA ASN A 789 -38.75 -6.25 36.43
C ASN A 789 -38.18 -6.80 35.10
N MET A 790 -36.88 -7.11 35.06
CA MET A 790 -36.24 -7.70 33.88
C MET A 790 -36.82 -9.08 33.54
N LEU A 791 -36.99 -9.96 34.54
CA LEU A 791 -37.58 -11.29 34.37
C LEU A 791 -39.03 -11.22 33.88
N ALA A 792 -39.82 -10.30 34.43
CA ALA A 792 -41.20 -10.07 34.01
C ALA A 792 -41.29 -9.57 32.55
N GLN A 793 -40.37 -8.68 32.13
CA GLN A 793 -40.29 -8.19 30.76
C GLN A 793 -39.93 -9.30 29.76
N ASP A 794 -39.00 -10.19 30.12
CA ASP A 794 -38.56 -11.27 29.24
C ASP A 794 -39.47 -12.52 29.32
N LYS A 795 -40.50 -12.50 30.19
CA LYS A 795 -41.41 -13.63 30.46
C LYS A 795 -40.67 -14.91 30.84
N THR A 796 -39.60 -14.77 31.63
CA THR A 796 -38.74 -15.87 32.07
C THR A 796 -38.81 -16.05 33.58
N GLU A 797 -38.92 -17.31 34.04
CA GLU A 797 -38.73 -17.68 35.45
C GLU A 797 -37.37 -18.38 35.60
N ASP A 798 -36.44 -17.78 36.33
CA ASP A 798 -35.10 -18.33 36.58
C ASP A 798 -34.72 -18.15 38.05
N GLU A 799 -34.89 -19.19 38.85
CA GLU A 799 -34.57 -19.20 40.30
C GLU A 799 -33.12 -18.80 40.59
N LYS A 800 -32.18 -19.05 39.65
CA LYS A 800 -30.77 -18.68 39.83
C LYS A 800 -30.58 -17.16 39.75
N LEU A 801 -31.39 -16.45 38.98
CA LEU A 801 -31.36 -14.99 38.89
C LEU A 801 -31.99 -14.35 40.13
N SER A 802 -33.04 -14.95 40.69
CA SER A 802 -33.59 -14.54 41.99
C SER A 802 -32.55 -14.66 43.10
N GLN A 803 -31.82 -15.79 43.17
CA GLN A 803 -30.72 -15.95 44.13
C GLN A 803 -29.57 -14.97 43.89
N ALA A 804 -29.23 -14.68 42.63
CA ALA A 804 -28.20 -13.70 42.29
C ALA A 804 -28.58 -12.29 42.75
N ALA A 805 -29.86 -11.93 42.75
CA ALA A 805 -30.32 -10.65 43.27
C ALA A 805 -30.11 -10.52 44.80
N GLU A 806 -30.30 -11.61 45.55
CA GLU A 806 -29.97 -11.64 46.99
C GLU A 806 -28.47 -11.49 47.23
N ASP A 807 -27.63 -12.14 46.41
CA ASP A 807 -26.16 -11.99 46.47
C ASP A 807 -25.75 -10.52 46.26
N LEU A 808 -26.38 -9.82 45.30
CA LEU A 808 -26.09 -8.39 45.04
C LEU A 808 -26.45 -7.50 46.23
N GLN A 809 -27.55 -7.79 46.92
CA GLN A 809 -27.95 -7.07 48.13
C GLN A 809 -26.89 -7.23 49.22
N GLN A 810 -26.38 -8.45 49.43
CA GLN A 810 -25.29 -8.70 50.39
C GLN A 810 -23.98 -7.99 50.01
N MET A 811 -23.74 -7.74 48.73
CA MET A 811 -22.59 -7.00 48.21
C MET A 811 -22.72 -5.47 48.32
N GLY A 812 -23.79 -4.94 48.91
CA GLY A 812 -24.01 -3.49 49.09
C GLY A 812 -24.40 -2.75 47.80
N ILE A 813 -24.89 -3.46 46.78
CA ILE A 813 -25.29 -2.86 45.49
C ILE A 813 -26.51 -1.94 45.66
N ASP A 814 -27.44 -2.29 46.54
CA ASP A 814 -28.65 -1.50 46.82
C ASP A 814 -28.33 -0.10 47.36
N ASP A 815 -27.24 0.04 48.14
CA ASP A 815 -26.81 1.34 48.64
C ASP A 815 -26.32 2.24 47.50
N ILE A 816 -25.61 1.67 46.52
CA ILE A 816 -25.15 2.38 45.32
C ILE A 816 -26.33 2.80 44.43
N ILE A 817 -27.35 1.94 44.29
CA ILE A 817 -28.57 2.27 43.54
C ILE A 817 -29.31 3.43 44.24
N ARG A 818 -29.40 3.41 45.57
CA ARG A 818 -30.00 4.49 46.36
C ARG A 818 -29.23 5.81 46.20
N ASP A 819 -27.90 5.75 46.15
CA ASP A 819 -27.06 6.92 45.86
C ASP A 819 -27.34 7.49 44.45
N TYR A 820 -27.68 6.64 43.48
CA TYR A 820 -28.01 7.09 42.13
C TYR A 820 -29.31 7.88 42.09
N HIS A 821 -30.31 7.53 42.90
CA HIS A 821 -31.58 8.26 42.98
C HIS A 821 -31.37 9.74 43.37
N THR A 822 -30.48 10.01 44.33
CA THR A 822 -30.21 11.38 44.81
C THR A 822 -29.05 12.08 44.08
N SER A 823 -28.42 11.39 43.12
CA SER A 823 -27.20 11.90 42.48
C SER A 823 -27.45 13.08 41.55
N ARG A 824 -26.79 14.21 41.84
CA ARG A 824 -26.78 15.38 40.95
C ARG A 824 -25.95 15.17 39.67
N THR A 825 -25.09 14.15 39.63
CA THR A 825 -24.21 13.85 38.48
C THR A 825 -24.78 12.78 37.55
N PHE A 826 -25.92 12.18 37.91
CA PHE A 826 -26.67 11.31 37.00
C PHE A 826 -27.53 12.18 36.09
N ARG A 827 -26.88 12.62 35.00
CA ARG A 827 -27.44 13.50 33.97
C ARG A 827 -27.12 12.88 32.61
N PRO A 828 -27.97 11.96 32.12
CA PRO A 828 -27.78 11.34 30.82
C PRO A 828 -27.62 12.39 29.73
N LYS A 829 -26.63 12.20 28.86
CA LYS A 829 -26.25 13.12 27.79
C LYS A 829 -26.08 12.37 26.47
N LEU A 830 -26.28 13.09 25.38
CA LEU A 830 -26.14 12.54 24.05
C LEU A 830 -24.66 12.38 23.73
N HIS A 831 -24.26 11.19 23.27
CA HIS A 831 -22.89 10.98 22.85
C HIS A 831 -22.66 11.53 21.44
N ALA A 832 -21.44 11.99 21.17
CA ALA A 832 -21.07 12.71 19.97
C ALA A 832 -21.39 11.95 18.69
N GLU A 833 -21.15 10.63 18.63
CA GLU A 833 -21.46 9.84 17.43
C GLU A 833 -22.96 9.87 17.12
N ALA A 834 -23.78 9.74 18.16
CA ALA A 834 -25.22 9.75 18.04
C ALA A 834 -25.76 11.15 17.73
N ALA A 835 -25.12 12.20 18.25
CA ALA A 835 -25.45 13.60 17.95
C ALA A 835 -25.19 13.96 16.48
N VAL A 836 -24.07 13.50 15.90
CA VAL A 836 -23.81 13.66 14.45
C VAL A 836 -24.92 12.99 13.66
N TYR A 837 -25.23 11.73 13.96
CA TYR A 837 -26.25 10.99 13.20
C TYR A 837 -27.65 11.58 13.35
N GLU A 838 -28.05 11.98 14.57
CA GLU A 838 -29.34 12.65 14.81
C GLU A 838 -29.47 13.93 13.96
N HIS A 839 -28.40 14.71 13.83
CA HIS A 839 -28.39 15.89 12.96
C HIS A 839 -28.52 15.51 11.48
N LEU A 840 -27.78 14.51 11.01
CA LEU A 840 -27.88 14.06 9.61
C LEU A 840 -29.29 13.53 9.29
N LEU A 841 -29.92 12.84 10.24
CA LEU A 841 -31.28 12.34 10.12
C LEU A 841 -32.28 13.48 9.96
N LYS A 842 -32.22 14.49 10.84
CA LYS A 842 -33.08 15.69 10.81
C LYS A 842 -32.93 16.56 9.55
N ASN A 843 -31.88 16.36 8.76
CA ASN A 843 -31.60 17.13 7.55
C ASN A 843 -31.66 16.28 6.27
N ASP A 844 -32.14 15.03 6.36
CA ASP A 844 -32.19 14.08 5.23
C ASP A 844 -30.83 13.80 4.57
N GLN A 845 -29.73 13.89 5.36
CA GLN A 845 -28.35 13.72 4.91
C GLN A 845 -27.75 12.36 5.30
N THR A 846 -28.58 11.35 5.54
CA THR A 846 -28.13 10.00 5.94
C THR A 846 -27.81 9.09 4.76
N ALA A 847 -28.29 9.43 3.56
CA ALA A 847 -28.00 8.68 2.35
C ALA A 847 -26.50 8.63 2.07
N VAL A 848 -26.04 7.52 1.48
CA VAL A 848 -24.61 7.29 1.22
C VAL A 848 -24.04 8.36 0.30
N GLU A 849 -24.86 8.89 -0.61
CA GLU A 849 -24.57 9.96 -1.57
C GLU A 849 -24.24 11.29 -0.90
N CYS A 850 -24.77 11.55 0.30
CA CYS A 850 -24.49 12.78 1.03
C CYS A 850 -23.09 12.80 1.64
N TYR A 851 -22.45 11.64 1.82
CA TYR A 851 -21.12 11.56 2.40
C TYR A 851 -20.04 11.87 1.38
N TRP A 852 -18.95 12.49 1.83
CA TRP A 852 -17.77 12.71 1.01
C TRP A 852 -17.26 11.39 0.43
N ASN A 853 -17.06 11.33 -0.88
CA ASN A 853 -16.69 10.12 -1.62
C ASN A 853 -17.62 8.92 -1.35
N ARG A 854 -18.87 9.13 -0.93
CA ARG A 854 -19.80 8.06 -0.54
C ARG A 854 -19.31 7.21 0.65
N TRP A 855 -18.40 7.75 1.45
CA TRP A 855 -17.91 7.08 2.66
C TRP A 855 -18.80 7.41 3.86
N ASN A 856 -19.88 6.66 4.02
CA ASN A 856 -20.84 6.77 5.13
C ASN A 856 -20.22 6.36 6.48
N TYR A 857 -19.20 7.09 6.94
CA TYR A 857 -18.44 6.79 8.13
C TYR A 857 -18.52 7.94 9.14
N ILE A 858 -18.89 7.60 10.39
CA ILE A 858 -18.80 8.51 11.54
C ILE A 858 -17.61 8.08 12.38
N GLY A 859 -16.57 8.90 12.38
CA GLY A 859 -15.38 8.70 13.21
C GLY A 859 -15.49 9.43 14.54
N SER A 860 -14.80 8.91 15.56
CA SER A 860 -14.82 9.52 16.90
C SER A 860 -13.45 9.48 17.57
N SER A 861 -13.22 10.39 18.52
CA SER A 861 -11.92 10.54 19.21
C SER A 861 -11.54 9.29 20.00
N LYS A 862 -12.55 8.55 20.46
CA LYS A 862 -12.45 7.27 21.16
C LYS A 862 -13.26 6.20 20.41
N PRO A 863 -12.94 4.91 20.59
CA PRO A 863 -13.82 3.82 20.16
C PRO A 863 -15.24 4.03 20.70
N THR A 864 -16.25 3.57 19.98
CA THR A 864 -17.64 3.75 20.39
C THR A 864 -17.93 3.02 21.71
N CYS A 865 -18.85 3.57 22.51
CA CYS A 865 -19.32 2.88 23.71
C CYS A 865 -20.33 1.78 23.34
N ARG A 866 -20.59 0.86 24.28
CA ARG A 866 -21.52 -0.26 24.03
C ARG A 866 -22.93 0.22 23.68
N LEU A 867 -23.42 1.27 24.34
CA LEU A 867 -24.76 1.81 24.11
C LEU A 867 -24.90 2.48 22.74
N CYS A 868 -23.88 3.26 22.31
CA CYS A 868 -23.83 3.78 20.94
C CYS A 868 -23.77 2.63 19.93
N HIS A 869 -22.94 1.62 20.17
CA HIS A 869 -22.84 0.47 19.28
C HIS A 869 -24.18 -0.26 19.11
N TYR A 870 -24.91 -0.50 20.21
CA TYR A 870 -26.23 -1.12 20.16
C TYR A 870 -27.23 -0.23 19.41
N TYR A 871 -27.21 1.08 19.65
CA TYR A 871 -28.05 2.03 18.92
C TYR A 871 -27.81 1.99 17.40
N PHE A 872 -26.56 2.07 16.96
CA PHE A 872 -26.25 2.01 15.53
C PHE A 872 -26.53 0.63 14.92
N ASP A 873 -26.45 -0.45 15.70
CA ASP A 873 -26.79 -1.79 15.24
C ASP A 873 -28.28 -2.06 15.09
N THR A 874 -29.12 -1.25 15.72
CA THR A 874 -30.58 -1.35 15.58
C THR A 874 -31.14 -0.62 14.37
N ILE A 875 -30.37 0.28 13.76
CA ILE A 875 -30.75 1.04 12.56
C ILE A 875 -30.74 0.13 11.33
N GLN A 876 -31.80 0.16 10.53
CA GLN A 876 -31.96 -0.70 9.35
C GLN A 876 -31.67 0.04 8.03
N SER A 877 -32.15 1.27 7.89
CA SER A 877 -31.98 2.09 6.69
C SER A 877 -30.86 3.11 6.85
N ASN A 878 -30.08 3.35 5.80
CA ASN A 878 -29.01 4.38 5.76
C ASN A 878 -28.06 4.33 6.98
N LYS A 879 -27.74 3.12 7.47
CA LYS A 879 -26.88 2.91 8.63
C LYS A 879 -25.43 3.38 8.32
N PRO A 880 -24.85 4.30 9.10
CA PRO A 880 -23.45 4.66 8.94
C PRO A 880 -22.54 3.60 9.54
N VAL A 881 -21.35 3.44 8.95
CA VAL A 881 -20.25 2.71 9.56
C VAL A 881 -19.67 3.54 10.70
N ILE A 882 -19.54 2.94 11.87
CA ILE A 882 -18.98 3.58 13.07
C ILE A 882 -17.66 2.96 13.49
N ARG A 883 -16.85 3.71 14.24
CA ARG A 883 -15.62 3.17 14.86
C ARG A 883 -15.96 1.97 15.75
N ARG A 884 -15.16 0.89 15.68
CA ARG A 884 -15.36 -0.33 16.50
C ARG A 884 -15.45 0.01 17.99
N SER A 885 -16.34 -0.68 18.70
CA SER A 885 -16.65 -0.43 20.11
C SER A 885 -15.55 -0.92 21.06
N HIS A 886 -15.33 -0.19 22.16
CA HIS A 886 -14.54 -0.67 23.31
C HIS A 886 -15.39 -1.45 24.32
N ASN A 887 -16.70 -1.52 24.12
CA ASN A 887 -17.69 -2.27 24.90
C ASN A 887 -17.88 -1.84 26.37
N ASN A 888 -17.43 -0.62 26.75
CA ASN A 888 -17.79 -0.09 28.08
C ASN A 888 -19.16 0.57 28.00
N LEU A 889 -19.92 0.41 29.08
CA LEU A 889 -21.20 1.07 29.30
C LEU A 889 -21.02 2.34 30.14
N TYR A 890 -21.77 3.39 29.79
CA TYR A 890 -21.78 4.65 30.51
C TYR A 890 -23.20 4.96 30.97
N ARG A 891 -23.40 5.07 32.29
CA ARG A 891 -24.72 5.38 32.87
C ARG A 891 -25.30 6.71 32.41
N ASN A 892 -24.44 7.68 32.11
CA ASN A 892 -24.84 9.01 31.65
C ASN A 892 -25.04 9.06 30.12
N TRP A 893 -25.33 7.94 29.47
CA TRP A 893 -25.72 7.92 28.06
C TRP A 893 -27.24 8.09 27.93
N ARG A 894 -27.70 8.88 26.96
CA ARG A 894 -29.12 8.94 26.58
C ARG A 894 -29.35 8.51 25.13
N LEU A 895 -30.56 8.03 24.87
CA LEU A 895 -31.05 7.77 23.53
C LEU A 895 -31.22 9.09 22.74
N PRO A 896 -30.91 9.11 21.43
CA PRO A 896 -31.23 10.24 20.55
C PRO A 896 -32.73 10.56 20.51
N GLU A 897 -33.06 11.81 20.19
CA GLU A 897 -34.43 12.23 19.92
C GLU A 897 -34.84 11.76 18.51
N PHE A 898 -36.09 11.32 18.36
CA PHE A 898 -36.60 10.69 17.14
C PHE A 898 -38.05 11.13 16.86
N HIS A 899 -38.36 11.46 15.61
CA HIS A 899 -39.74 11.59 15.13
C HIS A 899 -40.16 10.39 14.25
N PRO A 900 -41.41 9.89 14.37
CA PRO A 900 -41.87 8.66 13.67
C PRO A 900 -41.63 8.62 12.16
N ASP A 901 -41.61 9.78 11.49
CA ASP A 901 -41.46 9.91 10.03
C ASP A 901 -39.99 9.94 9.54
N GLU A 902 -38.98 9.93 10.42
CA GLU A 902 -37.59 10.23 10.07
C GLU A 902 -36.75 9.01 9.57
N GLY A 903 -37.33 8.09 8.80
CA GLY A 903 -36.54 7.19 7.93
C GLY A 903 -35.64 6.11 8.58
N LEU A 904 -35.74 5.82 9.89
CA LEU A 904 -34.95 4.75 10.55
C LEU A 904 -35.36 3.31 10.17
N GLY A 905 -36.57 3.13 9.63
CA GLY A 905 -37.17 1.81 9.34
C GLY A 905 -37.59 1.00 10.57
N VAL A 906 -37.63 1.63 11.78
CA VAL A 906 -38.08 1.03 13.05
C VAL A 906 -38.81 2.05 13.90
N THR A 907 -39.84 1.61 14.63
CA THR A 907 -40.56 2.49 15.57
C THR A 907 -39.73 2.76 16.82
N ARG A 908 -40.03 3.86 17.52
CA ARG A 908 -39.33 4.24 18.76
C ARG A 908 -39.43 3.15 19.84
N ASP A 909 -40.60 2.54 19.99
CA ASP A 909 -40.82 1.46 20.95
C ASP A 909 -40.03 0.20 20.57
N GLU A 910 -39.99 -0.15 19.29
CA GLU A 910 -39.21 -1.28 18.82
C GLU A 910 -37.71 -1.07 19.05
N LEU A 911 -37.20 0.14 18.79
CA LEU A 911 -35.82 0.51 19.06
C LEU A 911 -35.46 0.33 20.55
N ILE A 912 -36.27 0.91 21.45
CA ILE A 912 -36.05 0.82 22.91
C ILE A 912 -36.10 -0.63 23.36
N ASN A 913 -37.08 -1.41 22.89
CA ASN A 913 -37.23 -2.81 23.25
C ASN A 913 -36.03 -3.66 22.78
N ARG A 914 -35.54 -3.47 21.56
CA ARG A 914 -34.35 -4.16 21.04
C ARG A 914 -33.09 -3.82 21.84
N LEU A 915 -32.90 -2.53 22.17
CA LEU A 915 -31.78 -2.07 23.00
C LEU A 915 -31.83 -2.68 24.40
N ALA A 916 -33.00 -2.58 25.05
CA ALA A 916 -33.20 -3.10 26.39
C ALA A 916 -33.06 -4.61 26.44
N GLN A 917 -33.55 -5.35 25.45
CA GLN A 917 -33.39 -6.80 25.36
C GLN A 917 -31.91 -7.20 25.31
N ARG A 918 -31.08 -6.53 24.50
CA ARG A 918 -29.63 -6.78 24.47
C ARG A 918 -28.95 -6.46 25.80
N LEU A 919 -29.33 -5.36 26.44
CA LEU A 919 -28.80 -4.96 27.75
C LEU A 919 -29.19 -5.95 28.85
N ARG A 920 -30.45 -6.40 28.88
CA ARG A 920 -30.93 -7.41 29.83
C ARG A 920 -30.19 -8.72 29.64
N ALA A 921 -30.02 -9.18 28.41
CA ALA A 921 -29.25 -10.39 28.11
C ALA A 921 -27.80 -10.30 28.63
N ASP A 922 -27.13 -9.17 28.42
CA ASP A 922 -25.78 -8.92 28.94
C ASP A 922 -25.72 -8.96 30.48
N VAL A 923 -26.70 -8.33 31.15
CA VAL A 923 -26.77 -8.32 32.61
C VAL A 923 -27.06 -9.71 33.16
N VAL A 924 -27.97 -10.46 32.54
CA VAL A 924 -28.28 -11.85 32.90
C VAL A 924 -27.04 -12.73 32.76
N GLU A 925 -26.30 -12.59 31.66
CA GLU A 925 -25.05 -13.33 31.45
C GLU A 925 -24.00 -12.94 32.49
N MET A 926 -23.86 -11.65 32.82
CA MET A 926 -22.97 -11.17 33.87
C MET A 926 -23.29 -11.75 35.24
N LEU A 927 -24.58 -11.85 35.60
CA LEU A 927 -25.03 -12.46 36.85
C LEU A 927 -24.74 -13.96 36.89
N LYS A 928 -24.93 -14.66 35.76
CA LYS A 928 -24.67 -16.10 35.64
C LYS A 928 -23.19 -16.44 35.67
N GLU A 929 -22.37 -15.67 34.96
CA GLU A 929 -20.92 -15.94 34.84
C GLU A 929 -20.08 -15.29 35.94
N LYS A 930 -20.65 -14.35 36.72
CA LYS A 930 -19.94 -13.51 37.68
C LYS A 930 -18.73 -12.78 37.05
N LYS A 931 -18.82 -12.43 35.76
CA LYS A 931 -17.77 -11.76 34.97
C LYS A 931 -18.24 -10.44 34.39
N LEU A 932 -17.49 -9.37 34.64
CA LEU A 932 -17.78 -8.05 34.09
C LEU A 932 -17.24 -7.88 32.66
N ARG A 933 -18.12 -7.45 31.76
CA ARG A 933 -17.79 -7.02 30.40
C ARG A 933 -17.31 -5.57 30.40
N ARG A 934 -16.10 -5.33 30.92
CA ARG A 934 -15.50 -3.97 31.01
C ARG A 934 -14.01 -4.00 30.67
N LYS A 935 -13.54 -3.01 29.91
CA LYS A 935 -12.12 -2.72 29.71
C LYS A 935 -11.63 -1.71 30.74
N ALA A 936 -10.36 -1.85 31.15
CA ALA A 936 -9.72 -0.93 32.10
C ALA A 936 -9.73 0.53 31.61
N ARG A 937 -9.62 0.73 30.29
CA ARG A 937 -9.64 2.05 29.63
C ARG A 937 -10.49 2.01 28.37
N ASP A 938 -11.04 3.17 28.01
CA ASP A 938 -11.97 3.42 26.91
C ASP A 938 -11.28 3.76 25.58
N SER A 939 -10.02 3.37 25.40
CA SER A 939 -9.24 3.70 24.21
C SER A 939 -8.55 2.50 23.60
N ASN A 940 -8.38 2.54 22.28
CA ASN A 940 -7.58 1.58 21.53
C ASN A 940 -6.06 1.84 21.68
N THR A 941 -5.61 2.48 22.76
CA THR A 941 -4.17 2.74 22.98
C THR A 941 -3.39 1.49 23.39
N TYR A 942 -3.96 0.30 23.22
CA TYR A 942 -3.21 -0.94 23.17
C TYR A 942 -2.46 -0.97 21.83
N SER A 943 -1.35 -0.23 21.74
CA SER A 943 -0.40 -0.47 20.66
C SER A 943 0.19 -1.86 20.86
N SER A 944 -0.31 -2.87 20.17
CA SER A 944 0.53 -4.03 19.85
C SER A 944 1.58 -3.54 18.86
N PHE A 945 2.80 -3.31 19.30
CA PHE A 945 3.86 -2.73 18.46
C PHE A 945 3.94 -3.38 17.05
N PRO A 946 4.25 -2.60 16.00
CA PRO A 946 4.35 -3.12 14.63
C PRO A 946 5.30 -4.31 14.54
N GLU A 947 4.95 -5.37 13.81
CA GLU A 947 5.91 -6.44 13.45
C GLU A 947 7.13 -5.91 12.69
N VAL A 948 7.02 -4.70 12.13
CA VAL A 948 8.12 -3.97 11.45
C VAL A 948 9.26 -3.58 12.40
N LEU A 949 9.05 -3.59 13.72
CA LEU A 949 10.13 -3.36 14.69
C LEU A 949 10.81 -4.65 15.19
N LYS A 950 10.41 -5.84 14.70
CA LYS A 950 11.08 -7.13 14.97
C LYS A 950 12.16 -7.50 13.97
N ALA A 951 12.32 -6.73 12.90
CA ALA A 951 13.36 -6.97 11.91
C ALA A 951 14.64 -6.21 12.28
N ASN A 952 15.27 -6.58 13.39
CA ASN A 952 16.68 -6.34 13.70
C ASN A 952 17.09 -7.24 14.88
N GLY A 953 17.17 -8.54 14.60
CA GLY A 953 17.59 -9.54 15.57
C GLY A 953 18.09 -10.77 14.85
N ASP A 954 19.02 -10.60 13.91
CA ASP A 954 19.76 -11.74 13.39
C ASP A 954 20.76 -12.19 14.45
N GLY A 955 20.43 -13.31 15.10
CA GLY A 955 21.31 -13.97 16.03
C GLY A 955 22.46 -14.59 15.29
N THR A 956 23.63 -13.96 15.31
CA THR A 956 24.92 -14.68 15.19
C THR A 956 26.00 -14.02 16.05
N ARG A 957 26.47 -14.82 17.02
CA ARG A 957 27.76 -14.82 17.73
C ARG A 957 28.63 -13.55 17.73
N ARG A 958 28.84 -13.07 18.96
CA ARG A 958 30.03 -12.39 19.51
C ARG A 958 31.31 -12.59 18.69
N GLU A 959 31.89 -11.50 18.22
CA GLU A 959 33.34 -11.27 18.29
C GLU A 959 33.61 -9.76 18.42
N SER A 960 34.47 -9.45 19.39
CA SER A 960 34.87 -8.14 19.90
C SER A 960 35.71 -7.34 18.90
N THR A 961 35.45 -6.04 18.73
CA THR A 961 36.49 -5.00 18.59
C THR A 961 35.93 -3.61 18.87
N SER A 962 36.69 -2.83 19.63
CA SER A 962 36.41 -1.46 20.08
C SER A 962 36.80 -0.39 19.06
N SER A 963 36.40 0.87 19.36
CA SER A 963 36.71 2.15 18.69
C SER A 963 35.81 2.46 17.48
N THR A 964 35.18 3.63 17.34
CA THR A 964 35.59 4.99 17.73
C THR A 964 34.35 5.89 17.81
N VAL A 965 34.33 6.78 18.81
CA VAL A 965 33.37 7.88 18.99
C VAL A 965 34.05 9.17 18.53
N SER A 966 33.44 9.93 17.61
CA SER A 966 33.38 11.41 17.60
C SER A 966 32.96 11.94 16.22
N GLU A 967 32.37 13.13 16.22
CA GLU A 967 32.10 14.04 15.08
C GLU A 967 30.68 13.98 14.48
N LEU A 968 29.81 14.87 14.98
CA LEU A 968 29.10 15.90 14.20
C LEU A 968 28.17 16.72 15.12
N GLU A 969 28.78 17.53 15.98
CA GLU A 969 28.19 18.75 16.55
C GLU A 969 29.07 19.91 16.07
N ASP A 970 28.59 20.68 15.11
CA ASP A 970 28.87 22.13 14.94
C ASP A 970 28.38 22.60 13.57
N ALA A 971 27.18 23.20 13.54
CA ALA A 971 26.78 24.17 12.51
C ALA A 971 25.46 24.87 12.90
N THR A 972 25.48 25.62 14.01
CA THR A 972 24.47 26.65 14.29
C THR A 972 25.16 27.87 14.88
N SER A 973 25.66 28.76 14.01
CA SER A 973 25.82 30.19 14.28
C SER A 973 26.46 30.88 13.08
N ALA A 974 25.66 31.59 12.29
CA ALA A 974 26.01 32.86 11.65
C ALA A 974 24.93 33.17 10.60
N MET A 975 24.21 34.27 10.80
CA MET A 975 23.89 35.29 9.80
C MET A 975 22.65 36.06 10.27
N ASP A 976 22.90 37.12 11.04
CA ASP A 976 22.11 38.34 10.96
C ASP A 976 23.01 39.51 11.38
N LEU A 977 22.77 40.65 10.71
CA LEU A 977 23.42 41.96 10.79
C LEU A 977 24.61 42.17 9.84
N GLU A 978 24.33 42.86 8.73
CA GLU A 978 24.80 44.25 8.61
C GLU A 978 23.95 45.05 7.61
N ASP A 979 23.59 46.26 8.03
CA ASP A 979 22.88 47.30 7.29
C ASP A 979 23.56 47.67 5.96
N ARG A 980 22.77 47.70 4.87
CA ARG A 980 22.66 48.86 3.97
C ARG A 980 21.47 48.77 3.02
#